data_AF-A0A2R5ETA8-F1
#
_entry.id   AF-A0A2R5ETA8-F1
#
_cell.length_a   1.000
_cell.length_b   1.000
_cell.length_c   1.000
_cell.angle_alpha   90.00
_cell.angle_beta   90.00
_cell.angle_gamma   90.00
#
_symmetry.space_group_name_H-M   'P 1'
#
loop_
_entity.id
_entity.type
_entity.pdbx_description
1 polymer ?
#
loop_
_entity_poly.entity_id
_entity_poly.type
_entity_poly.pdbx_seq_one_letter_code
_entity_poly.pdbx_strand_id
1 'polypeptide(L)'
;MSRKFSRKMSISIALIMLLNMLVPVFSFAATSMWFDYRNGKISGGIYTADPDSVTVQAKDAVGEYHQFTSGVVGSYFQYDDDNKTYYYLHFSETMDFEPVDIKFTEGSDSELVLTKDEYGYYQGVDDSSVSLDVYRMTGTHEFINKLGGSYLSKGDTILSFTPETTLTPDMIGHQYISIKLPYQYLTGIYSKYEPSNTSASDFQLVTETGSVSAEELLPLHNFYDDPNSEFNRFALKFPEPIQKGVTYKLVLSPSSEGNEIKLASAGSGYLAEVRYGEYLTHTTADETFYYFSAQNVSKFHNITLKNNDPIPGPNLDPIAPPPIVPTPPVVEIGTQPINAEEFDNAQNGKISVQLEDGTKKLQLPANTSSLLGDNELVVYGDGFAITLSASELETLLYELSEEQLKDANIEITIESASTFEKNRQIKSAVLPANTKVSTAGSAVHFNFNIKTSDDQTLSLHDLNTPLRLALEVSENANTDLVGVYLLNEDGELEYLGSDLNENGELVVDVSKTGKLLVLAYDKTFEDVKKELWAHDMIKKVSALHLFQGDENGNFNPSGNLSRAEFSAVLSRLLKLETKSIDSPASFEDVQTNDWYSGYVQAVKNAGLLNGDAEGNFNPNQDITREQMAVVLGRLLELGGFKNSEREQALAFSDNEQISEWAAHYIQLAVQAGLINGKDNGKFDPNALLTRAEAAKIFALLHKL
;
A
#
# COMPACT_ATOMS: atom_id res chain seq x y z
N MET A 1 -16.05 48.15 -11.32
CA MET A 1 -16.59 46.88 -11.85
C MET A 1 -16.50 45.83 -10.76
N SER A 2 -17.65 45.28 -10.36
CA SER A 2 -17.81 44.61 -9.07
C SER A 2 -17.55 43.10 -9.13
N ARG A 3 -17.17 42.54 -7.97
CA ARG A 3 -17.00 41.11 -7.60
C ARG A 3 -18.13 40.15 -8.04
N LYS A 4 -19.17 40.61 -8.73
CA LYS A 4 -20.26 39.77 -9.27
C LYS A 4 -19.90 39.03 -10.56
N PHE A 5 -18.86 39.45 -11.30
CA PHE A 5 -18.48 38.76 -12.55
C PHE A 5 -17.65 37.49 -12.29
N SER A 6 -16.78 37.49 -11.27
CA SER A 6 -15.98 36.30 -10.91
C SER A 6 -16.81 35.18 -10.25
N ARG A 7 -17.91 35.52 -9.55
CA ARG A 7 -18.73 34.54 -8.82
C ARG A 7 -19.67 33.71 -9.71
N LYS A 8 -19.95 34.14 -10.94
CA LYS A 8 -20.75 33.36 -11.90
C LYS A 8 -19.90 32.37 -12.72
N MET A 9 -18.60 32.61 -12.87
CA MET A 9 -17.69 31.65 -13.53
C MET A 9 -17.40 30.45 -12.62
N SER A 10 -17.24 30.67 -11.30
CA SER A 10 -16.94 29.60 -10.34
C SER A 10 -18.11 28.65 -10.06
N ILE A 11 -19.37 29.11 -10.18
CA ILE A 11 -20.55 28.25 -9.96
C ILE A 11 -20.80 27.33 -11.17
N SER A 12 -20.52 27.80 -12.39
CA SER A 12 -20.62 26.94 -13.58
C SER A 12 -19.50 25.89 -13.63
N ILE A 13 -18.29 26.22 -13.17
CA ILE A 13 -17.17 25.25 -13.07
C ILE A 13 -17.46 24.20 -12.00
N ALA A 14 -17.97 24.59 -10.82
CA ALA A 14 -18.30 23.65 -9.75
C ALA A 14 -19.47 22.72 -10.09
N LEU A 15 -20.47 23.18 -10.86
CA LEU A 15 -21.60 22.34 -11.28
C LEU A 15 -21.22 21.37 -12.42
N ILE A 16 -20.29 21.75 -13.30
CA ILE A 16 -19.68 20.85 -14.30
C ILE A 16 -18.79 19.80 -13.61
N MET A 17 -18.07 20.18 -12.55
CA MET A 17 -17.29 19.23 -11.74
C MET A 17 -18.16 18.25 -10.94
N LEU A 18 -19.33 18.67 -10.46
CA LEU A 18 -20.23 17.79 -9.71
C LEU A 18 -21.03 16.81 -10.59
N LEU A 19 -21.32 17.15 -11.86
CA LEU A 19 -21.99 16.22 -12.78
C LEU A 19 -21.05 15.11 -13.30
N ASN A 20 -19.74 15.33 -13.30
CA ASN A 20 -18.74 14.34 -13.72
C ASN A 20 -18.40 13.29 -12.63
N MET A 21 -19.04 13.34 -11.46
CA MET A 21 -18.81 12.39 -10.35
C MET A 21 -19.84 11.26 -10.26
N LEU A 22 -20.71 11.10 -11.26
CA LEU A 22 -21.77 10.07 -11.30
C LEU A 22 -21.72 9.17 -12.54
N VAL A 23 -20.56 9.06 -13.20
CA VAL A 23 -20.39 8.16 -14.35
C VAL A 23 -19.89 6.79 -13.88
N PRO A 24 -20.51 5.66 -14.29
CA PRO A 24 -20.06 4.32 -13.96
C PRO A 24 -18.61 4.08 -14.42
N VAL A 25 -17.91 3.23 -13.68
CA VAL A 25 -16.56 2.74 -13.99
C VAL A 25 -16.53 2.23 -15.42
N PHE A 26 -15.67 2.83 -16.25
CA PHE A 26 -15.42 2.45 -17.64
C PHE A 26 -15.10 0.95 -17.76
N SER A 27 -15.61 0.30 -18.81
CA SER A 27 -15.28 -1.10 -19.17
C SER A 27 -14.08 -1.24 -20.13
N PHE A 28 -13.39 -0.13 -20.40
CA PHE A 28 -12.18 -0.11 -21.22
C PHE A 28 -10.93 -0.51 -20.45
N ALA A 29 -10.12 -1.38 -21.04
CA ALA A 29 -8.78 -1.69 -20.58
C ALA A 29 -7.78 -1.31 -21.68
N ALA A 30 -7.43 -0.04 -21.82
CA ALA A 30 -6.46 0.38 -22.84
C ALA A 30 -5.02 0.33 -22.30
N THR A 31 -4.25 -0.69 -22.68
CA THR A 31 -2.86 -0.90 -22.22
C THR A 31 -1.76 -0.57 -23.24
N SER A 32 -2.14 -0.11 -24.43
CA SER A 32 -1.25 0.61 -25.34
C SER A 32 -2.10 1.16 -26.49
N MET A 33 -2.40 2.46 -26.46
CA MET A 33 -3.09 3.14 -27.56
C MET A 33 -2.08 3.96 -28.33
N TRP A 34 -1.73 3.52 -29.53
CA TRP A 34 -0.98 4.33 -30.47
C TRP A 34 -1.87 4.58 -31.68
N PHE A 35 -2.01 5.84 -32.05
CA PHE A 35 -2.77 6.27 -33.21
C PHE A 35 -1.87 7.15 -34.06
N ASP A 36 -1.66 6.71 -35.29
CA ASP A 36 -0.87 7.43 -36.28
C ASP A 36 -1.80 7.87 -37.41
N TYR A 37 -1.71 9.16 -37.76
CA TYR A 37 -2.36 9.69 -38.96
C TYR A 37 -1.28 10.05 -39.96
N ARG A 38 -1.09 9.20 -40.97
CA ARG A 38 -0.15 9.47 -42.07
C ARG A 38 -0.83 9.30 -43.40
N ASN A 39 -0.56 10.22 -44.31
CA ASN A 39 -1.01 10.16 -45.70
C ASN A 39 -2.52 9.92 -45.86
N GLY A 40 -3.35 10.51 -44.99
CA GLY A 40 -4.81 10.35 -45.04
C GLY A 40 -5.35 9.10 -44.33
N LYS A 41 -4.50 8.27 -43.70
CA LYS A 41 -4.92 7.03 -43.07
C LYS A 41 -4.70 7.07 -41.56
N ILE A 42 -5.72 6.68 -40.81
CA ILE A 42 -5.68 6.51 -39.35
C ILE A 42 -5.62 5.01 -39.01
N SER A 43 -4.79 4.63 -38.05
CA SER A 43 -4.74 3.25 -37.53
C SER A 43 -4.36 3.19 -36.06
N GLY A 44 -4.91 2.21 -35.32
CA GLY A 44 -4.59 1.95 -33.90
C GLY A 44 -5.39 0.78 -33.32
N GLY A 45 -5.41 0.60 -31.99
CA GLY A 45 -6.21 -0.46 -31.35
C GLY A 45 -6.47 -0.27 -29.85
N ILE A 46 -7.42 -1.04 -29.32
CA ILE A 46 -7.90 -0.99 -27.91
C ILE A 46 -8.27 -2.39 -27.40
N TYR A 47 -8.14 -2.66 -26.10
CA TYR A 47 -8.73 -3.87 -25.49
C TYR A 47 -10.05 -3.57 -24.79
N THR A 48 -11.03 -4.46 -24.95
CA THR A 48 -12.40 -4.33 -24.44
C THR A 48 -12.94 -5.70 -24.04
N ALA A 49 -13.73 -5.79 -22.97
CA ALA A 49 -14.42 -7.04 -22.62
C ALA A 49 -15.65 -7.32 -23.49
N ASP A 50 -16.13 -6.31 -24.23
CA ASP A 50 -17.35 -6.36 -25.05
C ASP A 50 -17.13 -5.67 -26.41
N PRO A 51 -16.44 -6.33 -27.36
CA PRO A 51 -16.02 -5.74 -28.61
C PRO A 51 -17.18 -5.24 -29.49
N ASP A 52 -18.37 -5.83 -29.34
CA ASP A 52 -19.54 -5.50 -30.15
C ASP A 52 -20.21 -4.18 -29.71
N SER A 53 -19.87 -3.66 -28.52
CA SER A 53 -20.43 -2.40 -28.01
C SER A 53 -19.53 -1.18 -28.20
N VAL A 54 -18.36 -1.35 -28.84
CA VAL A 54 -17.39 -0.27 -29.09
C VAL A 54 -17.70 0.48 -30.40
N THR A 55 -17.76 1.81 -30.30
CA THR A 55 -17.84 2.74 -31.43
C THR A 55 -16.66 3.70 -31.44
N VAL A 56 -16.19 4.08 -32.63
CA VAL A 56 -15.06 4.99 -32.81
C VAL A 56 -15.45 6.15 -33.72
N GLN A 57 -15.11 7.37 -33.31
CA GLN A 57 -15.41 8.61 -34.02
C GLN A 57 -14.17 9.49 -34.12
N ALA A 58 -14.00 10.17 -35.25
CA ALA A 58 -12.94 11.16 -35.48
C ALA A 58 -13.54 12.55 -35.61
N LYS A 59 -12.99 13.52 -34.89
CA LYS A 59 -13.44 14.91 -34.94
C LYS A 59 -12.70 15.67 -36.02
N ASP A 60 -13.39 16.40 -36.88
CA ASP A 60 -12.75 17.25 -37.88
C ASP A 60 -12.34 18.63 -37.32
N ALA A 61 -11.69 19.44 -38.16
CA ALA A 61 -11.22 20.78 -37.80
C ALA A 61 -12.33 21.79 -37.48
N VAL A 62 -13.59 21.52 -37.89
CA VAL A 62 -14.75 22.37 -37.57
C VAL A 62 -15.51 21.87 -36.33
N GLY A 63 -15.09 20.74 -35.79
CA GLY A 63 -15.53 20.18 -34.51
C GLY A 63 -16.63 19.12 -34.63
N GLU A 64 -16.94 18.63 -35.83
CA GLU A 64 -17.92 17.56 -36.04
C GLU A 64 -17.28 16.17 -35.93
N TYR A 65 -17.98 15.24 -35.28
CA TYR A 65 -17.54 13.85 -35.13
C TYR A 65 -18.09 12.95 -36.25
N HIS A 66 -17.19 12.25 -36.93
CA HIS A 66 -17.48 11.29 -37.99
C HIS A 66 -17.19 9.88 -37.49
N GLN A 67 -18.21 9.02 -37.47
CA GLN A 67 -18.06 7.62 -37.04
C GLN A 67 -17.49 6.77 -38.18
N PHE A 68 -16.57 5.86 -37.86
CA PHE A 68 -16.05 4.88 -38.80
C PHE A 68 -16.19 3.44 -38.26
N THR A 69 -16.19 2.47 -39.16
CA THR A 69 -16.67 1.11 -38.86
C THR A 69 -15.67 0.33 -38.03
N SER A 70 -16.14 -0.19 -36.90
CA SER A 70 -15.45 -1.16 -36.06
C SER A 70 -15.54 -2.54 -36.72
N GLY A 71 -14.40 -3.13 -37.09
CA GLY A 71 -14.33 -4.52 -37.53
C GLY A 71 -13.31 -5.26 -36.66
N VAL A 72 -13.71 -6.40 -36.09
CA VAL A 72 -12.78 -7.28 -35.37
C VAL A 72 -11.75 -7.81 -36.36
N VAL A 73 -10.53 -7.30 -36.31
CA VAL A 73 -9.40 -7.83 -37.09
C VAL A 73 -8.57 -8.74 -36.19
N GLY A 74 -9.06 -9.97 -35.97
CA GLY A 74 -8.32 -11.06 -35.35
C GLY A 74 -8.64 -11.35 -33.87
N SER A 75 -8.40 -12.59 -33.45
CA SER A 75 -8.70 -13.12 -32.12
C SER A 75 -7.46 -13.11 -31.23
N TYR A 76 -7.21 -11.97 -30.56
CA TYR A 76 -6.31 -11.89 -29.41
C TYR A 76 -7.15 -11.71 -28.15
N PHE A 77 -6.90 -12.53 -27.13
CA PHE A 77 -7.59 -12.45 -25.84
C PHE A 77 -6.56 -12.26 -24.72
N GLN A 78 -6.85 -11.40 -23.76
CA GLN A 78 -6.06 -11.22 -22.54
C GLN A 78 -6.93 -11.44 -21.30
N TYR A 79 -6.30 -11.69 -20.15
CA TYR A 79 -6.98 -11.93 -18.89
C TYR A 79 -6.51 -10.91 -17.84
N ASP A 80 -7.44 -10.38 -17.03
CA ASP A 80 -7.07 -9.62 -15.83
C ASP A 80 -6.69 -10.55 -14.67
N ASP A 81 -6.33 -9.97 -13.52
CA ASP A 81 -5.99 -10.70 -12.30
C ASP A 81 -7.09 -11.69 -11.84
N ASP A 82 -8.34 -11.43 -12.23
CA ASP A 82 -9.54 -12.20 -11.95
C ASP A 82 -9.92 -13.20 -13.07
N ASN A 83 -9.03 -13.41 -14.05
CA ASN A 83 -9.24 -14.27 -15.24
C ASN A 83 -10.39 -13.83 -16.17
N LYS A 84 -10.77 -12.55 -16.17
CA LYS A 84 -11.77 -12.03 -17.10
C LYS A 84 -11.17 -11.75 -18.47
N THR A 85 -11.82 -12.22 -19.53
CA THR A 85 -11.34 -12.10 -20.92
C THR A 85 -11.56 -10.70 -21.51
N TYR A 86 -10.53 -10.15 -22.16
CA TYR A 86 -10.57 -8.92 -22.95
C TYR A 86 -10.12 -9.18 -24.39
N TYR A 87 -10.79 -8.56 -25.35
CA TYR A 87 -10.62 -8.67 -26.80
C TYR A 87 -9.85 -7.48 -27.34
N TYR A 88 -8.86 -7.70 -28.20
CA TYR A 88 -8.19 -6.62 -28.93
C TYR A 88 -8.99 -6.23 -30.19
N LEU A 89 -9.37 -4.96 -30.28
CA LEU A 89 -9.97 -4.35 -31.46
C LEU A 89 -8.92 -3.49 -32.17
N HIS A 90 -8.61 -3.84 -33.42
CA HIS A 90 -7.76 -3.05 -34.29
C HIS A 90 -8.58 -2.27 -35.30
N PHE A 91 -8.25 -0.99 -35.48
CA PHE A 91 -8.93 -0.08 -36.40
C PHE A 91 -7.95 0.46 -37.43
N SER A 92 -8.40 0.55 -38.68
CA SER A 92 -7.65 1.18 -39.75
C SER A 92 -8.62 1.74 -40.78
N GLU A 93 -8.61 3.05 -40.98
CA GLU A 93 -9.55 3.73 -41.87
C GLU A 93 -8.86 4.84 -42.67
N THR A 94 -9.33 5.11 -43.88
CA THR A 94 -8.86 6.26 -44.67
C THR A 94 -9.83 7.43 -44.48
N MET A 95 -9.29 8.61 -44.21
CA MET A 95 -10.06 9.82 -43.93
C MET A 95 -9.61 10.96 -44.85
N ASP A 96 -10.59 11.69 -45.37
CA ASP A 96 -10.38 12.85 -46.24
C ASP A 96 -9.94 14.12 -45.48
N PHE A 97 -9.81 14.01 -44.16
CA PHE A 97 -9.37 15.07 -43.27
C PHE A 97 -8.49 14.51 -42.15
N GLU A 98 -7.66 15.37 -41.57
CA GLU A 98 -6.87 15.04 -40.39
C GLU A 98 -7.71 15.24 -39.13
N PRO A 99 -7.86 14.22 -38.28
CA PRO A 99 -8.66 14.36 -37.07
C PRO A 99 -8.03 15.34 -36.07
N VAL A 100 -8.86 16.05 -35.31
CA VAL A 100 -8.41 16.85 -34.16
C VAL A 100 -8.39 15.99 -32.91
N ASP A 101 -9.47 15.22 -32.71
CA ASP A 101 -9.66 14.31 -31.59
C ASP A 101 -10.15 12.95 -32.13
N ILE A 102 -9.81 11.86 -31.43
CA ILE A 102 -10.38 10.52 -31.68
C ILE A 102 -11.13 10.08 -30.44
N LYS A 103 -12.42 9.75 -30.60
CA LYS A 103 -13.32 9.36 -29.52
C LYS A 103 -13.71 7.89 -29.63
N PHE A 104 -13.60 7.16 -28.53
CA PHE A 104 -14.08 5.79 -28.35
C PHE A 104 -15.27 5.82 -27.39
N THR A 105 -16.32 5.06 -27.70
CA THR A 105 -17.48 4.89 -26.80
C THR A 105 -17.82 3.41 -26.67
N GLU A 106 -18.01 2.91 -25.45
CA GLU A 106 -18.42 1.52 -25.15
C GLU A 106 -19.67 1.56 -24.27
N GLY A 107 -20.77 1.00 -24.78
CA GLY A 107 -22.08 1.14 -24.12
C GLY A 107 -22.58 2.60 -24.07
N SER A 108 -23.36 2.95 -23.04
CA SER A 108 -24.05 4.25 -22.92
C SER A 108 -23.26 5.35 -22.21
N ASP A 109 -22.24 5.00 -21.42
CA ASP A 109 -21.67 5.92 -20.43
C ASP A 109 -20.13 5.98 -20.43
N SER A 110 -19.45 5.16 -21.24
CA SER A 110 -17.98 5.11 -21.28
C SER A 110 -17.44 5.81 -22.52
N GLU A 111 -16.70 6.90 -22.35
CA GLU A 111 -16.04 7.67 -23.42
C GLU A 111 -14.53 7.86 -23.16
N LEU A 112 -13.70 7.64 -24.19
CA LEU A 112 -12.28 7.97 -24.19
C LEU A 112 -11.95 8.86 -25.38
N VAL A 113 -11.32 10.01 -25.15
CA VAL A 113 -10.92 10.95 -26.19
C VAL A 113 -9.40 11.09 -26.22
N LEU A 114 -8.80 10.83 -27.38
CA LEU A 114 -7.38 11.01 -27.65
C LEU A 114 -7.17 12.33 -28.37
N THR A 115 -6.23 13.13 -27.86
CA THR A 115 -5.86 14.43 -28.44
C THR A 115 -4.45 14.38 -28.99
N LYS A 116 -4.20 15.15 -30.04
CA LYS A 116 -2.90 15.25 -30.69
C LYS A 116 -1.88 15.95 -29.79
N ASP A 117 -0.72 15.33 -29.59
CA ASP A 117 0.40 15.90 -28.84
C ASP A 117 1.24 16.88 -29.70
N GLU A 118 2.28 17.46 -29.09
CA GLU A 118 3.18 18.42 -29.75
C GLU A 118 4.00 17.83 -30.91
N TYR A 119 4.07 16.49 -31.00
CA TYR A 119 4.79 15.75 -32.05
C TYR A 119 3.85 15.22 -33.14
N GLY A 120 2.55 15.42 -32.98
CA GLY A 120 1.52 15.06 -33.94
C GLY A 120 0.92 13.66 -33.76
N TYR A 121 1.19 12.98 -32.65
CA TYR A 121 0.60 11.69 -32.30
C TYR A 121 -0.63 11.87 -31.42
N TYR A 122 -1.66 11.04 -31.57
CA TYR A 122 -2.81 11.08 -30.66
C TYR A 122 -2.50 10.16 -29.49
N GLN A 123 -2.25 10.73 -28.32
CA GLN A 123 -1.91 9.98 -27.11
C GLN A 123 -3.05 10.07 -26.08
N GLY A 124 -3.30 8.93 -25.44
CA GLY A 124 -4.00 8.87 -24.16
C GLY A 124 -2.95 8.91 -23.06
N VAL A 125 -3.30 9.47 -21.91
CA VAL A 125 -2.41 9.69 -20.75
C VAL A 125 -1.44 8.53 -20.54
N ASP A 126 -0.15 8.84 -20.51
CA ASP A 126 0.92 7.91 -20.13
C ASP A 126 0.71 7.51 -18.67
N ASP A 127 -0.01 6.42 -18.44
CA ASP A 127 -0.29 5.90 -17.13
C ASP A 127 0.72 4.79 -16.80
N SER A 128 1.67 5.13 -15.93
CA SER A 128 2.59 4.18 -15.30
C SER A 128 1.89 3.09 -14.48
N SER A 129 0.55 3.13 -14.31
CA SER A 129 -0.24 2.09 -13.64
C SER A 129 -0.47 0.83 -14.47
N VAL A 130 -0.20 0.88 -15.78
CA VAL A 130 -0.28 -0.29 -16.65
C VAL A 130 1.07 -0.98 -16.72
N SER A 131 1.33 -1.87 -15.75
CA SER A 131 2.40 -2.87 -15.88
C SER A 131 1.83 -4.10 -16.58
N LEU A 132 2.07 -4.24 -17.89
CA LEU A 132 1.99 -5.55 -18.53
C LEU A 132 3.17 -6.37 -17.99
N ASP A 133 2.89 -7.47 -17.29
CA ASP A 133 3.89 -8.51 -17.00
C ASP A 133 4.29 -9.22 -18.30
N VAL A 134 4.96 -8.50 -19.20
CA VAL A 134 5.79 -9.14 -20.21
C VAL A 134 7.04 -9.55 -19.47
N TYR A 135 7.36 -10.84 -19.42
CA TYR A 135 8.61 -11.34 -18.87
C TYR A 135 9.80 -10.56 -19.45
N ARG A 136 10.24 -9.55 -18.71
CA ARG A 136 11.31 -8.65 -19.10
C ARG A 136 12.50 -9.07 -18.26
N MET A 137 13.38 -9.89 -18.83
CA MET A 137 14.65 -10.13 -18.15
C MET A 137 15.50 -8.88 -18.35
N THR A 138 15.72 -8.13 -17.28
CA THR A 138 16.64 -7.00 -17.27
C THR A 138 18.06 -7.53 -17.17
N GLY A 139 18.84 -7.28 -18.23
CA GLY A 139 20.24 -7.65 -18.26
C GLY A 139 21.16 -6.43 -18.16
N THR A 140 22.32 -6.59 -17.51
CA THR A 140 23.37 -5.57 -17.51
C THR A 140 24.25 -5.76 -18.75
N HIS A 141 24.43 -4.69 -19.54
CA HIS A 141 25.29 -4.69 -20.71
C HIS A 141 26.77 -4.54 -20.33
N GLU A 142 27.66 -5.11 -21.13
CA GLU A 142 29.12 -4.97 -20.94
C GLU A 142 29.79 -4.10 -22.04
N PHE A 143 29.04 -3.38 -22.89
CA PHE A 143 29.60 -2.51 -23.95
C PHE A 143 30.37 -1.28 -23.44
N ILE A 144 30.51 -1.14 -22.13
CA ILE A 144 31.22 -0.06 -21.48
C ILE A 144 32.64 0.00 -22.06
N ASN A 145 33.01 1.16 -22.60
CA ASN A 145 34.29 1.45 -23.28
C ASN A 145 34.46 0.94 -24.72
N LYS A 146 33.40 0.51 -25.42
CA LYS A 146 33.45 0.24 -26.88
C LYS A 146 33.17 1.51 -27.69
N LEU A 147 33.82 1.63 -28.85
CA LEU A 147 33.75 2.83 -29.69
C LEU A 147 32.45 2.83 -30.50
N GLY A 148 31.61 3.86 -30.33
CA GLY A 148 30.35 3.94 -31.08
C GLY A 148 30.58 3.94 -32.60
N GLY A 149 29.75 3.19 -33.33
CA GLY A 149 29.91 2.95 -34.76
C GLY A 149 30.78 1.74 -35.13
N SER A 150 31.45 1.09 -34.16
CA SER A 150 32.20 -0.15 -34.38
C SER A 150 31.29 -1.39 -34.32
N TYR A 151 31.79 -2.52 -34.81
CA TYR A 151 31.17 -3.82 -34.57
C TYR A 151 31.66 -4.43 -33.26
N LEU A 152 30.84 -5.31 -32.68
CA LEU A 152 31.27 -6.19 -31.60
C LEU A 152 32.29 -7.21 -32.13
N SER A 153 33.27 -7.53 -31.29
CA SER A 153 34.29 -8.54 -31.59
C SER A 153 33.85 -9.92 -31.11
N LYS A 154 34.36 -10.98 -31.73
CA LYS A 154 34.17 -12.35 -31.24
C LYS A 154 34.52 -12.48 -29.75
N GLY A 155 33.68 -13.18 -28.99
CA GLY A 155 33.80 -13.33 -27.54
C GLY A 155 33.27 -12.15 -26.73
N ASP A 156 32.85 -11.04 -27.35
CA ASP A 156 32.21 -9.95 -26.62
C ASP A 156 30.86 -10.40 -26.04
N THR A 157 30.62 -10.05 -24.78
CA THR A 157 29.32 -10.21 -24.12
C THR A 157 28.34 -9.19 -24.69
N ILE A 158 27.22 -9.67 -25.20
CA ILE A 158 26.11 -8.86 -25.70
C ILE A 158 25.24 -8.40 -24.52
N LEU A 159 24.84 -9.33 -23.64
CA LEU A 159 24.08 -9.06 -22.42
C LEU A 159 24.24 -10.19 -21.40
N SER A 160 24.05 -9.88 -20.12
CA SER A 160 23.99 -10.87 -19.02
C SER A 160 22.64 -10.78 -18.32
N PHE A 161 21.97 -11.90 -18.04
CA PHE A 161 20.63 -11.93 -17.44
C PHE A 161 20.42 -13.16 -16.53
N THR A 162 19.52 -13.05 -15.55
CA THR A 162 19.17 -14.14 -14.61
C THR A 162 17.64 -14.29 -14.56
N PRO A 163 17.06 -15.44 -14.94
CA PRO A 163 15.62 -15.66 -14.82
C PRO A 163 15.15 -15.74 -13.35
N GLU A 164 14.06 -15.07 -12.99
CA GLU A 164 13.56 -15.00 -11.59
C GLU A 164 12.44 -16.04 -11.26
N THR A 165 11.91 -16.73 -12.26
CA THR A 165 10.79 -17.70 -12.12
C THR A 165 11.14 -19.06 -12.72
N THR A 166 10.67 -20.15 -12.08
CA THR A 166 10.90 -21.52 -12.55
C THR A 166 10.04 -21.77 -13.78
N LEU A 167 10.68 -21.98 -14.91
CA LEU A 167 10.02 -22.34 -16.16
C LEU A 167 9.84 -23.86 -16.18
N THR A 168 8.61 -24.36 -16.36
CA THR A 168 8.36 -25.81 -16.43
C THR A 168 8.44 -26.31 -17.87
N PRO A 169 8.98 -27.52 -18.12
CA PRO A 169 9.04 -28.13 -19.46
C PRO A 169 7.67 -28.29 -20.13
N ASP A 170 6.60 -28.30 -19.34
CA ASP A 170 5.21 -28.50 -19.77
C ASP A 170 4.63 -27.27 -20.49
N MET A 171 5.32 -26.13 -20.43
CA MET A 171 5.08 -24.97 -21.28
C MET A 171 5.61 -25.28 -22.69
N ILE A 172 4.87 -26.09 -23.44
CA ILE A 172 5.20 -26.45 -24.83
C ILE A 172 5.23 -25.18 -25.69
N GLY A 173 6.33 -24.92 -26.40
CA GLY A 173 6.48 -23.78 -27.33
C GLY A 173 7.56 -22.75 -26.96
N HIS A 174 8.12 -22.83 -25.77
CA HIS A 174 9.03 -21.81 -25.26
C HIS A 174 10.50 -22.28 -25.31
N GLN A 175 11.25 -21.91 -26.36
CA GLN A 175 12.71 -22.16 -26.48
C GLN A 175 13.49 -20.97 -27.06
N TYR A 176 12.79 -19.85 -27.30
CA TYR A 176 13.33 -18.70 -27.98
C TYR A 176 13.54 -17.52 -27.02
N ILE A 177 14.64 -16.81 -27.25
CA ILE A 177 14.99 -15.58 -26.57
C ILE A 177 14.95 -14.45 -27.59
N SER A 178 13.98 -13.55 -27.49
CA SER A 178 13.94 -12.33 -28.31
C SER A 178 14.84 -11.26 -27.72
N ILE A 179 15.67 -10.63 -28.54
CA ILE A 179 16.64 -9.60 -28.16
C ILE A 179 16.31 -8.34 -28.96
N LYS A 180 16.01 -7.24 -28.25
CA LYS A 180 15.93 -5.91 -28.84
C LYS A 180 17.25 -5.17 -28.65
N LEU A 181 17.85 -4.70 -29.73
CA LEU A 181 19.04 -3.86 -29.70
C LEU A 181 18.67 -2.38 -29.40
N PRO A 182 19.57 -1.66 -28.74
CA PRO A 182 19.39 -0.26 -28.35
C PRO A 182 19.08 0.73 -29.48
N TYR A 183 18.25 1.72 -29.15
CA TYR A 183 17.74 2.72 -30.08
C TYR A 183 17.52 4.09 -29.41
N GLN A 184 17.92 5.17 -30.08
CA GLN A 184 17.54 6.54 -29.73
C GLN A 184 16.59 7.14 -30.78
N TYR A 185 15.34 7.38 -30.37
CA TYR A 185 14.27 7.90 -31.22
C TYR A 185 14.56 9.30 -31.82
N LEU A 186 15.23 10.17 -31.06
CA LEU A 186 15.39 11.59 -31.43
C LEU A 186 16.54 11.87 -32.40
N THR A 187 17.51 10.95 -32.52
CA THR A 187 18.76 11.20 -33.26
C THR A 187 18.92 10.32 -34.51
N GLY A 188 18.07 9.29 -34.69
CA GLY A 188 18.17 8.35 -35.81
C GLY A 188 19.47 7.52 -35.75
N ILE A 189 19.98 7.26 -34.55
CA ILE A 189 21.21 6.49 -34.32
C ILE A 189 20.81 5.10 -33.80
N TYR A 190 21.22 4.06 -34.52
CA TYR A 190 20.78 2.68 -34.30
C TYR A 190 21.97 1.76 -34.03
N SER A 191 21.84 0.90 -33.02
CA SER A 191 22.56 -0.38 -33.03
C SER A 191 21.82 -1.33 -33.95
N LYS A 192 22.54 -2.04 -34.81
CA LYS A 192 21.98 -2.84 -35.89
C LYS A 192 22.59 -4.23 -35.86
N TYR A 193 21.77 -5.28 -35.96
CA TYR A 193 22.27 -6.60 -36.34
C TYR A 193 22.24 -6.73 -37.87
N GLU A 194 23.19 -7.43 -38.47
CA GLU A 194 23.29 -7.60 -39.92
C GLU A 194 22.88 -9.02 -40.34
N PRO A 195 21.60 -9.27 -40.70
CA PRO A 195 21.09 -10.62 -40.98
C PRO A 195 21.91 -11.41 -41.99
N SER A 196 22.47 -10.74 -42.99
CA SER A 196 23.27 -11.36 -44.05
C SER A 196 24.62 -11.91 -43.56
N ASN A 197 25.09 -11.43 -42.40
CA ASN A 197 26.38 -11.78 -41.82
C ASN A 197 26.23 -12.52 -40.48
N THR A 198 25.00 -12.86 -40.09
CA THR A 198 24.70 -13.54 -38.82
C THR A 198 24.11 -14.93 -39.07
N SER A 199 24.57 -15.89 -38.29
CA SER A 199 24.04 -17.24 -38.18
C SER A 199 23.73 -17.56 -36.71
N ALA A 200 22.91 -18.57 -36.45
CA ALA A 200 22.63 -19.01 -35.08
C ALA A 200 23.91 -19.40 -34.32
N SER A 201 24.86 -20.03 -35.01
CA SER A 201 26.15 -20.42 -34.43
C SER A 201 27.05 -19.27 -34.00
N ASP A 202 26.73 -18.03 -34.41
CA ASP A 202 27.47 -16.84 -33.97
C ASP A 202 27.08 -16.41 -32.56
N PHE A 203 26.07 -17.05 -31.96
CA PHE A 203 25.58 -16.72 -30.62
C PHE A 203 25.66 -17.91 -29.68
N GLN A 204 26.12 -17.65 -28.45
CA GLN A 204 26.20 -18.67 -27.40
C GLN A 204 25.70 -18.09 -26.07
N LEU A 205 25.00 -18.91 -25.28
CA LEU A 205 24.79 -18.66 -23.86
C LEU A 205 25.92 -19.30 -23.08
N VAL A 206 26.57 -18.52 -22.22
CA VAL A 206 27.64 -18.95 -21.31
C VAL A 206 27.13 -18.84 -19.88
N THR A 207 27.28 -19.92 -19.11
CA THR A 207 27.05 -19.97 -17.66
C THR A 207 28.38 -20.31 -16.98
N GLU A 208 28.37 -20.40 -15.64
CA GLU A 208 29.55 -20.88 -14.90
C GLU A 208 29.94 -22.33 -15.25
N THR A 209 28.98 -23.14 -15.71
CA THR A 209 29.14 -24.58 -15.91
C THR A 209 29.40 -24.99 -17.36
N GLY A 210 29.26 -24.07 -18.33
CA GLY A 210 29.53 -24.35 -19.73
C GLY A 210 28.96 -23.31 -20.69
N SER A 211 29.02 -23.60 -21.98
CA SER A 211 28.49 -22.77 -23.05
C SER A 211 27.64 -23.58 -24.02
N VAL A 212 26.54 -23.00 -24.51
CA VAL A 212 25.64 -23.62 -25.48
C VAL A 212 25.39 -22.67 -26.65
N SER A 213 25.56 -23.16 -27.88
CA SER A 213 25.28 -22.39 -29.10
C SER A 213 23.78 -22.33 -29.38
N ALA A 214 23.33 -21.23 -29.99
CA ALA A 214 21.98 -21.16 -30.52
C ALA A 214 21.83 -22.13 -31.72
N GLU A 215 20.69 -22.79 -31.80
CA GLU A 215 20.34 -23.70 -32.89
C GLU A 215 19.67 -22.98 -34.05
N GLU A 216 18.94 -21.91 -33.74
CA GLU A 216 18.13 -21.17 -34.70
C GLU A 216 18.22 -19.66 -34.42
N LEU A 217 18.27 -18.86 -35.49
CA LEU A 217 18.27 -17.41 -35.46
C LEU A 217 17.15 -16.93 -36.37
N LEU A 218 16.27 -16.10 -35.82
CA LEU A 218 15.11 -15.56 -36.52
C LEU A 218 15.18 -14.03 -36.52
N PRO A 219 15.29 -13.39 -37.70
CA PRO A 219 15.20 -11.94 -37.80
C PRO A 219 13.77 -11.49 -37.47
N LEU A 220 13.60 -10.50 -36.58
CA LEU A 220 12.30 -9.98 -36.21
C LEU A 220 12.13 -8.58 -36.79
N HIS A 221 11.10 -8.38 -37.61
CA HIS A 221 10.78 -7.07 -38.16
C HIS A 221 10.22 -6.17 -37.06
N ASN A 222 10.63 -4.90 -37.09
CA ASN A 222 10.06 -3.88 -36.25
C ASN A 222 8.72 -3.43 -36.88
N PHE A 223 7.66 -3.31 -36.08
CA PHE A 223 6.28 -3.06 -36.55
C PHE A 223 6.08 -1.69 -37.23
N TYR A 224 7.12 -0.85 -37.27
CA TYR A 224 7.06 0.51 -37.79
C TYR A 224 7.84 0.58 -39.11
N ASP A 225 7.21 1.14 -40.15
CA ASP A 225 7.73 1.42 -41.49
C ASP A 225 8.91 2.43 -41.49
N ASP A 226 9.88 2.32 -40.57
CA ASP A 226 11.20 2.90 -40.73
C ASP A 226 12.11 1.84 -41.37
N PRO A 227 12.43 1.98 -42.68
CA PRO A 227 13.31 1.03 -43.38
C PRO A 227 14.72 0.96 -42.77
N ASN A 228 15.10 1.91 -41.89
CA ASN A 228 16.36 1.86 -41.16
C ASN A 228 16.26 1.07 -39.83
N SER A 229 15.06 0.70 -39.39
CA SER A 229 14.80 -0.01 -38.14
C SER A 229 14.60 -1.53 -38.30
N GLU A 230 14.63 -2.02 -39.54
CA GLU A 230 14.32 -3.41 -39.91
C GLU A 230 15.15 -4.47 -39.18
N PHE A 231 16.32 -4.11 -38.64
CA PHE A 231 17.26 -5.06 -38.05
C PHE A 231 17.80 -4.64 -36.67
N ASN A 232 16.92 -4.17 -35.80
CA ASN A 232 17.24 -3.94 -34.39
C ASN A 232 16.68 -5.02 -33.45
N ARG A 233 16.05 -6.08 -33.96
CA ARG A 233 15.49 -7.15 -33.14
C ARG A 233 15.64 -8.53 -33.79
N PHE A 234 16.03 -9.52 -33.01
CA PHE A 234 16.13 -10.92 -33.46
C PHE A 234 15.76 -11.87 -32.34
N ALA A 235 15.50 -13.14 -32.67
CA ALA A 235 15.27 -14.21 -31.69
C ALA A 235 16.24 -15.36 -31.89
N LEU A 236 16.68 -15.96 -30.79
CA LEU A 236 17.59 -17.11 -30.76
C LEU A 236 16.93 -18.29 -30.07
N LYS A 237 17.03 -19.47 -30.66
CA LYS A 237 16.60 -20.72 -30.04
C LYS A 237 17.77 -21.45 -29.41
N PHE A 238 17.61 -21.95 -28.19
CA PHE A 238 18.61 -22.79 -27.52
C PHE A 238 18.05 -24.19 -27.27
N PRO A 239 18.91 -25.23 -27.23
CA PRO A 239 18.48 -26.62 -27.12
C PRO A 239 17.80 -26.93 -25.78
N GLU A 240 18.22 -26.25 -24.71
CA GLU A 240 17.71 -26.44 -23.36
C GLU A 240 17.03 -25.15 -22.86
N PRO A 241 15.90 -25.26 -22.13
CA PRO A 241 15.26 -24.12 -21.49
C PRO A 241 16.20 -23.43 -20.49
N ILE A 242 16.08 -22.10 -20.41
CA ILE A 242 16.77 -21.32 -19.38
C ILE A 242 16.20 -21.63 -17.99
N GLN A 243 17.05 -21.64 -16.96
CA GLN A 243 16.70 -22.07 -15.61
C GLN A 243 16.64 -20.87 -14.65
N LYS A 244 15.69 -20.92 -13.70
CA LYS A 244 15.57 -19.91 -12.63
C LYS A 244 16.87 -19.82 -11.84
N GLY A 245 17.30 -18.60 -11.55
CA GLY A 245 18.47 -18.32 -10.72
C GLY A 245 19.81 -18.58 -11.40
N VAL A 246 19.82 -19.08 -12.64
CA VAL A 246 21.07 -19.25 -13.41
C VAL A 246 21.35 -17.98 -14.19
N THR A 247 22.52 -17.39 -13.97
CA THR A 247 22.99 -16.24 -14.77
C THR A 247 23.55 -16.73 -16.10
N TYR A 248 23.00 -16.19 -17.18
CA TYR A 248 23.42 -16.43 -18.55
C TYR A 248 24.08 -15.20 -19.14
N LYS A 249 25.24 -15.37 -19.77
CA LYS A 249 25.87 -14.37 -20.64
C LYS A 249 25.64 -14.76 -22.09
N LEU A 250 24.92 -13.93 -22.84
CA LEU A 250 24.86 -14.06 -24.29
C LEU A 250 26.11 -13.42 -24.88
N VAL A 251 26.88 -14.20 -25.63
CA VAL A 251 28.15 -13.76 -26.23
C VAL A 251 28.17 -14.03 -27.73
N LEU A 252 28.96 -13.25 -28.47
CA LEU A 252 29.38 -13.65 -29.82
C LEU A 252 30.33 -14.84 -29.72
N SER A 253 30.04 -15.90 -30.46
CA SER A 253 30.82 -17.14 -30.41
C SER A 253 32.26 -16.92 -30.87
N PRO A 254 33.21 -17.78 -30.47
CA PRO A 254 34.57 -17.71 -31.01
C PRO A 254 34.67 -17.92 -32.53
N SER A 255 33.64 -18.49 -33.16
CA SER A 255 33.53 -18.70 -34.60
C SER A 255 32.92 -17.53 -35.37
N SER A 256 32.38 -16.52 -34.66
CA SER A 256 31.85 -15.28 -35.23
C SER A 256 32.91 -14.48 -35.98
N GLU A 257 32.49 -13.78 -37.03
CA GLU A 257 33.34 -12.92 -37.86
C GLU A 257 33.54 -11.51 -37.24
N GLY A 258 32.74 -11.14 -36.22
CA GLY A 258 32.82 -9.86 -35.52
C GLY A 258 32.24 -8.68 -36.32
N ASN A 259 31.27 -8.96 -37.18
CA ASN A 259 30.55 -8.01 -38.05
C ASN A 259 29.02 -8.19 -37.96
N GLU A 260 28.55 -8.88 -36.92
CA GLU A 260 27.17 -9.28 -36.70
C GLU A 260 26.33 -8.16 -36.10
N ILE A 261 26.90 -7.43 -35.12
CA ILE A 261 26.22 -6.36 -34.39
C ILE A 261 27.07 -5.09 -34.46
N LYS A 262 26.51 -4.06 -35.10
CA LYS A 262 27.08 -2.71 -35.16
C LYS A 262 26.52 -1.86 -34.04
N LEU A 263 27.39 -1.18 -33.30
CA LEU A 263 27.02 -0.30 -32.20
C LEU A 263 26.62 1.09 -32.69
N ALA A 264 25.60 1.67 -32.06
CA ALA A 264 25.26 3.09 -32.15
C ALA A 264 26.44 4.00 -31.72
N SER A 265 26.44 5.25 -32.19
CA SER A 265 27.38 6.31 -31.74
C SER A 265 27.40 6.45 -30.21
N ALA A 266 28.56 6.82 -29.65
CA ALA A 266 28.78 6.88 -28.21
C ALA A 266 27.79 7.82 -27.49
N GLY A 267 27.30 7.39 -26.31
CA GLY A 267 26.39 8.17 -25.46
C GLY A 267 24.91 7.77 -25.53
N SER A 268 24.58 6.64 -26.14
CA SER A 268 23.20 6.14 -26.19
C SER A 268 22.83 5.33 -24.93
N GLY A 269 21.61 5.50 -24.41
CA GLY A 269 21.07 4.58 -23.40
C GLY A 269 20.76 3.25 -24.08
N TYR A 270 21.36 2.17 -23.59
CA TYR A 270 21.23 0.84 -24.18
C TYR A 270 20.21 0.03 -23.36
N LEU A 271 19.03 -0.27 -23.94
CA LEU A 271 18.04 -1.14 -23.32
C LEU A 271 17.90 -2.41 -24.16
N ALA A 272 18.46 -3.52 -23.67
CA ALA A 272 18.20 -4.83 -24.25
C ALA A 272 17.01 -5.44 -23.55
N GLU A 273 16.00 -5.81 -24.33
CA GLU A 273 14.81 -6.49 -23.85
C GLU A 273 14.92 -7.96 -24.22
N VAL A 274 14.88 -8.83 -23.21
CA VAL A 274 14.90 -10.28 -23.34
C VAL A 274 13.49 -10.79 -23.08
N ARG A 275 12.85 -11.39 -24.09
CA ARG A 275 11.52 -12.02 -23.95
C ARG A 275 11.61 -13.52 -24.22
N TYR A 276 10.79 -14.29 -23.50
CA TYR A 276 10.66 -15.74 -23.62
C TYR A 276 9.20 -16.09 -23.99
N GLY A 277 8.98 -16.92 -25.01
CA GLY A 277 7.65 -17.03 -25.63
C GLY A 277 7.60 -17.89 -26.90
N GLU A 278 6.39 -18.06 -27.42
CA GLU A 278 6.12 -18.76 -28.68
C GLU A 278 6.37 -17.86 -29.90
N TYR A 279 6.83 -18.48 -30.99
CA TYR A 279 7.01 -17.80 -32.27
C TYR A 279 5.79 -18.02 -33.17
N LEU A 280 5.19 -16.93 -33.66
CA LEU A 280 4.02 -16.96 -34.55
C LEU A 280 4.35 -16.40 -35.93
N THR A 281 3.70 -16.95 -36.95
CA THR A 281 3.81 -16.50 -38.34
C THR A 281 2.47 -16.00 -38.85
N HIS A 282 2.44 -14.83 -39.47
CA HIS A 282 1.28 -14.33 -40.19
C HIS A 282 1.65 -14.12 -41.67
N THR A 283 1.03 -14.90 -42.55
CA THR A 283 1.26 -14.78 -43.99
C THR A 283 0.10 -14.05 -44.65
N THR A 284 0.40 -12.94 -45.33
CA THR A 284 -0.51 -12.27 -46.25
C THR A 284 -0.29 -12.77 -47.68
N ALA A 285 -1.05 -12.27 -48.67
CA ALA A 285 -0.92 -12.70 -50.06
C ALA A 285 0.45 -12.35 -50.67
N ASP A 286 1.12 -11.31 -50.18
CA ASP A 286 2.34 -10.76 -50.76
C ASP A 286 3.57 -10.88 -49.84
N GLU A 287 3.38 -11.07 -48.52
CA GLU A 287 4.47 -11.03 -47.54
C GLU A 287 4.20 -11.92 -46.31
N THR A 288 5.25 -12.52 -45.75
CA THR A 288 5.18 -13.29 -44.49
C THR A 288 5.81 -12.48 -43.38
N PHE A 289 5.01 -12.19 -42.36
CA PHE A 289 5.43 -11.50 -41.16
C PHE A 289 5.68 -12.49 -40.03
N TYR A 290 6.72 -12.20 -39.27
CA TYR A 290 7.20 -13.02 -38.17
C TYR A 290 7.06 -12.26 -36.86
N TYR A 291 6.39 -12.85 -35.88
CA TYR A 291 6.12 -12.20 -34.60
C TYR A 291 6.46 -13.09 -33.42
N PHE A 292 7.00 -12.47 -32.37
CA PHE A 292 7.21 -13.12 -31.09
C PHE A 292 5.97 -12.91 -30.22
N SER A 293 5.23 -13.98 -29.98
CA SER A 293 4.04 -13.96 -29.16
C SER A 293 4.42 -14.01 -27.70
N ALA A 294 3.99 -12.99 -26.94
CA ALA A 294 3.96 -13.06 -25.48
C ALA A 294 2.82 -13.98 -25.00
N GLN A 295 2.50 -15.04 -25.75
CA GLN A 295 1.46 -16.00 -25.39
C GLN A 295 1.89 -16.74 -24.14
N ASN A 296 1.34 -16.26 -23.03
CA ASN A 296 0.79 -16.99 -21.88
C ASN A 296 1.18 -16.44 -20.52
N VAL A 297 1.80 -15.27 -20.42
CA VAL A 297 1.88 -14.59 -19.12
C VAL A 297 1.77 -13.11 -19.35
N SER A 298 0.58 -12.58 -19.09
CA SER A 298 0.32 -11.16 -18.88
C SER A 298 -0.95 -11.10 -18.05
N LYS A 299 -0.83 -10.63 -16.81
CA LYS A 299 -1.96 -10.21 -15.98
C LYS A 299 -1.98 -8.68 -15.98
N PHE A 300 -3.16 -8.08 -16.11
CA PHE A 300 -3.32 -6.63 -16.03
C PHE A 300 -3.42 -6.16 -14.57
N HIS A 301 -2.79 -5.02 -14.25
CA HIS A 301 -3.14 -4.25 -13.06
C HIS A 301 -4.10 -3.10 -13.44
N ASN A 302 -5.06 -2.82 -12.55
CA ASN A 302 -6.18 -1.86 -12.69
C ASN A 302 -5.88 -0.59 -13.50
N ILE A 303 -6.59 -0.41 -14.61
CA ILE A 303 -6.46 0.75 -15.52
C ILE A 303 -7.34 1.91 -15.04
N THR A 304 -6.79 3.11 -14.90
CA THR A 304 -7.58 4.34 -14.65
C THR A 304 -7.05 5.51 -15.48
N LEU A 305 -7.79 5.96 -16.49
CA LEU A 305 -7.40 7.13 -17.30
C LEU A 305 -7.90 8.45 -16.66
N LYS A 306 -6.98 9.37 -16.31
CA LYS A 306 -7.29 10.80 -16.09
C LYS A 306 -6.19 11.73 -16.58
N ASN A 307 -6.62 12.82 -17.22
CA ASN A 307 -5.85 13.89 -17.90
C ASN A 307 -4.82 14.61 -17.02
N ASN A 308 -3.60 14.85 -17.54
CA ASN A 308 -2.48 15.53 -16.85
C ASN A 308 -2.50 17.06 -17.01
N ASP A 309 -2.03 17.75 -15.96
CA ASP A 309 -1.44 19.10 -16.05
C ASP A 309 0.12 19.00 -15.94
N PRO A 310 0.90 19.97 -16.47
CA PRO A 310 2.30 19.76 -16.86
C PRO A 310 3.34 20.02 -15.76
N ILE A 311 4.45 19.27 -15.81
CA ILE A 311 5.67 19.43 -14.98
C ILE A 311 6.67 20.35 -15.68
N PRO A 312 7.41 21.21 -14.94
CA PRO A 312 8.69 21.77 -15.40
C PRO A 312 9.91 21.24 -14.59
N GLY A 313 10.95 20.77 -15.27
CA GLY A 313 12.34 20.66 -14.77
C GLY A 313 13.15 21.94 -15.07
N PRO A 314 14.51 21.97 -15.12
CA PRO A 314 15.55 20.97 -14.75
C PRO A 314 16.77 21.57 -13.95
N ASN A 315 17.78 20.75 -13.62
CA ASN A 315 19.24 20.88 -13.95
C ASN A 315 20.32 20.55 -12.87
N LEU A 316 21.19 19.58 -13.24
CA LEU A 316 22.70 19.48 -13.24
C LEU A 316 23.49 19.72 -11.92
N ASP A 317 24.62 19.06 -11.61
CA ASP A 317 25.52 18.07 -12.25
C ASP A 317 26.43 17.44 -11.14
N PRO A 318 27.18 16.34 -11.42
CA PRO A 318 27.89 15.53 -10.43
C PRO A 318 29.40 15.85 -10.23
N ILE A 319 29.94 15.54 -9.05
CA ILE A 319 31.39 15.54 -8.72
C ILE A 319 31.87 14.09 -8.49
N ALA A 320 33.09 13.80 -8.95
CA ALA A 320 33.72 12.48 -9.08
C ALA A 320 34.07 11.73 -7.77
N PRO A 321 34.21 10.39 -7.78
CA PRO A 321 34.75 9.63 -6.65
C PRO A 321 36.25 9.22 -6.78
N PRO A 322 36.97 9.09 -5.66
CA PRO A 322 38.36 8.59 -5.55
C PRO A 322 38.38 7.04 -5.33
N PRO A 323 39.54 6.38 -5.10
CA PRO A 323 39.80 4.98 -5.48
C PRO A 323 39.32 3.88 -4.51
N ILE A 324 39.33 2.65 -5.05
CA ILE A 324 38.70 1.39 -4.59
C ILE A 324 39.33 0.82 -3.29
N VAL A 325 38.44 0.34 -2.39
CA VAL A 325 38.68 -0.45 -1.17
C VAL A 325 38.03 -1.85 -1.35
N PRO A 326 38.50 -2.95 -0.69
CA PRO A 326 38.07 -4.33 -0.99
C PRO A 326 36.57 -4.59 -0.76
N THR A 327 36.01 -5.51 -1.55
CA THR A 327 34.57 -5.87 -1.63
C THR A 327 33.99 -6.44 -0.32
N PRO A 328 32.86 -5.90 0.19
CA PRO A 328 32.07 -6.45 1.29
C PRO A 328 31.17 -7.65 0.88
N PRO A 329 30.50 -8.32 1.84
CA PRO A 329 29.64 -9.49 1.61
C PRO A 329 28.44 -9.19 0.69
N VAL A 330 27.93 -10.23 0.02
CA VAL A 330 26.74 -10.16 -0.85
C VAL A 330 25.50 -9.85 0.00
N VAL A 331 24.98 -8.63 -0.13
CA VAL A 331 23.71 -8.20 0.49
C VAL A 331 22.56 -8.59 -0.44
N GLU A 332 21.57 -9.30 0.09
CA GLU A 332 20.33 -9.64 -0.61
C GLU A 332 19.60 -8.35 -1.04
N ILE A 333 19.13 -8.24 -2.30
CA ILE A 333 18.55 -6.99 -2.82
C ILE A 333 17.34 -6.58 -1.98
N GLY A 334 17.37 -5.35 -1.43
CA GLY A 334 16.31 -4.82 -0.55
C GLY A 334 16.43 -5.20 0.92
N THR A 335 17.55 -5.83 1.33
CA THR A 335 17.86 -6.11 2.73
C THR A 335 18.90 -5.12 3.26
N GLN A 336 18.62 -4.48 4.39
CA GLN A 336 19.56 -3.61 5.10
C GLN A 336 20.08 -4.32 6.35
N PRO A 337 21.35 -4.76 6.38
CA PRO A 337 21.97 -5.28 7.59
C PRO A 337 22.36 -4.14 8.54
N ILE A 338 22.08 -4.31 9.83
CA ILE A 338 22.60 -3.44 10.88
C ILE A 338 23.83 -4.10 11.48
N ASN A 339 24.98 -3.42 11.35
CA ASN A 339 26.23 -3.96 11.87
C ASN A 339 26.39 -3.65 13.37
N ALA A 340 27.18 -4.48 14.06
CA ALA A 340 27.43 -4.31 15.49
C ALA A 340 27.98 -2.91 15.88
N GLU A 341 28.73 -2.27 14.97
CA GLU A 341 29.30 -0.92 15.18
C GLU A 341 28.23 0.19 15.24
N GLU A 342 27.06 -0.02 14.65
CA GLU A 342 25.96 0.95 14.71
C GLU A 342 25.38 1.07 16.12
N PHE A 343 25.56 0.03 16.95
CA PHE A 343 25.08 0.01 18.34
C PHE A 343 25.94 0.83 19.30
N ASP A 344 27.15 1.25 18.89
CA ASP A 344 28.05 2.05 19.72
C ASP A 344 27.63 3.54 19.80
N ASN A 345 26.66 3.97 18.98
CA ASN A 345 26.29 5.38 18.78
C ASN A 345 25.04 5.83 19.54
N ALA A 346 24.76 5.26 20.71
CA ALA A 346 23.58 5.61 21.49
C ALA A 346 23.56 7.10 21.91
N GLN A 347 22.44 7.77 21.68
CA GLN A 347 22.17 9.13 22.14
C GLN A 347 20.90 9.14 22.97
N ASN A 348 20.98 9.66 24.20
CA ASN A 348 19.84 9.74 25.13
C ASN A 348 19.13 8.39 25.35
N GLY A 349 19.88 7.30 25.42
CA GLY A 349 19.31 5.95 25.59
C GLY A 349 18.75 5.34 24.31
N LYS A 350 18.95 5.95 23.14
CA LYS A 350 18.41 5.48 21.86
C LYS A 350 19.49 5.34 20.79
N ILE A 351 19.39 4.29 20.00
CA ILE A 351 20.20 4.01 18.82
C ILE A 351 19.26 4.16 17.63
N SER A 352 19.51 5.12 16.76
CA SER A 352 18.60 5.47 15.67
C SER A 352 19.15 5.00 14.32
N VAL A 353 18.31 4.31 13.55
CA VAL A 353 18.66 3.78 12.23
C VAL A 353 17.62 4.21 11.22
N GLN A 354 18.06 4.78 10.11
CA GLN A 354 17.20 5.14 8.99
C GLN A 354 17.24 4.04 7.93
N LEU A 355 16.07 3.58 7.49
CA LEU A 355 15.98 2.64 6.39
C LEU A 355 16.28 3.34 5.06
N GLU A 356 17.07 2.68 4.21
CA GLU A 356 17.37 3.15 2.86
C GLU A 356 16.15 2.98 1.93
N ASP A 357 16.04 3.84 0.91
CA ASP A 357 14.96 3.76 -0.08
C ASP A 357 14.93 2.39 -0.77
N GLY A 358 13.75 1.76 -0.80
CA GLY A 358 13.56 0.44 -1.39
C GLY A 358 13.92 -0.73 -0.48
N THR A 359 14.30 -0.46 0.78
CA THR A 359 14.49 -1.50 1.80
C THR A 359 13.16 -2.18 2.11
N LYS A 360 13.15 -3.51 2.07
CA LYS A 360 12.01 -4.38 2.41
C LYS A 360 12.27 -5.24 3.64
N LYS A 361 13.53 -5.43 4.00
CA LYS A 361 13.95 -6.29 5.10
C LYS A 361 15.05 -5.62 5.90
N LEU A 362 14.86 -5.51 7.21
CA LEU A 362 15.91 -5.16 8.17
C LEU A 362 16.52 -6.44 8.73
N GLN A 363 17.84 -6.51 8.80
CA GLN A 363 18.53 -7.66 9.37
C GLN A 363 19.35 -7.24 10.59
N LEU A 364 19.03 -7.82 11.75
CA LEU A 364 19.71 -7.58 13.03
C LEU A 364 20.47 -8.85 13.47
N PRO A 365 21.68 -8.73 14.03
CA PRO A 365 22.37 -9.87 14.65
C PRO A 365 21.54 -10.51 15.78
N ALA A 366 21.57 -11.82 15.97
CA ALA A 366 20.82 -12.45 17.07
C ALA A 366 21.27 -11.99 18.48
N ASN A 367 22.50 -11.49 18.63
CA ASN A 367 22.99 -10.91 19.88
C ASN A 367 22.60 -9.43 20.07
N THR A 368 21.68 -8.89 19.28
CA THR A 368 21.25 -7.48 19.34
C THR A 368 20.79 -7.05 20.73
N SER A 369 20.10 -7.90 21.49
CA SER A 369 19.71 -7.58 22.87
C SER A 369 20.91 -7.25 23.77
N SER A 370 21.98 -8.03 23.65
CA SER A 370 23.23 -7.80 24.39
C SER A 370 23.97 -6.55 23.92
N LEU A 371 23.88 -6.22 22.62
CA LEU A 371 24.48 -5.01 22.04
C LEU A 371 23.73 -3.75 22.48
N LEU A 372 22.40 -3.83 22.65
CA LEU A 372 21.57 -2.72 23.10
C LEU A 372 21.82 -2.35 24.56
N GLY A 373 21.97 -3.35 25.44
CA GLY A 373 22.03 -3.13 26.88
C GLY A 373 20.76 -2.43 27.39
N ASP A 374 20.90 -1.30 28.06
CA ASP A 374 19.77 -0.49 28.56
C ASP A 374 19.18 0.46 27.49
N ASN A 375 19.72 0.47 26.27
CA ASN A 375 19.26 1.36 25.20
C ASN A 375 18.13 0.74 24.37
N GLU A 376 17.40 1.58 23.63
CA GLU A 376 16.40 1.19 22.64
C GLU A 376 16.92 1.40 21.20
N LEU A 377 16.61 0.47 20.30
CA LEU A 377 16.82 0.63 18.86
C LEU A 377 15.56 1.26 18.27
N VAL A 378 15.70 2.40 17.59
CA VAL A 378 14.62 3.06 16.86
C VAL A 378 14.92 3.02 15.36
N VAL A 379 14.10 2.29 14.61
CA VAL A 379 14.21 2.14 13.17
C VAL A 379 13.18 3.06 12.50
N TYR A 380 13.65 3.99 11.68
CA TYR A 380 12.82 4.92 10.93
C TYR A 380 12.67 4.46 9.48
N GLY A 381 11.43 4.41 8.99
CA GLY A 381 11.12 4.14 7.58
C GLY A 381 10.18 5.18 7.01
N ASP A 382 9.69 4.93 5.79
CA ASP A 382 8.74 5.82 5.11
C ASP A 382 7.37 5.80 5.83
N GLY A 383 7.10 6.84 6.60
CA GLY A 383 5.86 7.05 7.35
C GLY A 383 5.72 6.21 8.63
N PHE A 384 6.80 5.61 9.14
CA PHE A 384 6.75 4.86 10.40
C PHE A 384 8.07 4.87 11.17
N ALA A 385 8.01 4.55 12.46
CA ALA A 385 9.15 4.17 13.26
C ALA A 385 8.83 2.94 14.13
N ILE A 386 9.82 2.07 14.35
CA ILE A 386 9.73 0.89 15.22
C ILE A 386 10.71 1.07 16.38
N THR A 387 10.27 0.83 17.61
CA THR A 387 11.14 0.84 18.79
C THR A 387 11.31 -0.58 19.32
N LEU A 388 12.55 -1.00 19.54
CA LEU A 388 12.94 -2.33 20.02
C LEU A 388 13.84 -2.18 21.25
N SER A 389 13.47 -2.83 22.35
CA SER A 389 14.25 -2.94 23.58
C SER A 389 14.96 -4.29 23.67
N ALA A 390 15.98 -4.37 24.53
CA ALA A 390 16.67 -5.64 24.80
C ALA A 390 15.71 -6.72 25.32
N SER A 391 14.79 -6.38 26.23
CA SER A 391 13.82 -7.32 26.82
C SER A 391 12.81 -7.88 25.81
N GLU A 392 12.37 -7.07 24.84
CA GLU A 392 11.48 -7.54 23.77
C GLU A 392 12.20 -8.56 22.89
N LEU A 393 13.42 -8.23 22.45
CA LEU A 393 14.24 -9.13 21.64
C LEU A 393 14.59 -10.43 22.38
N GLU A 394 14.92 -10.37 23.67
CA GLU A 394 15.17 -11.57 24.48
C GLU A 394 13.94 -12.48 24.55
N THR A 395 12.75 -11.89 24.71
CA THR A 395 11.50 -12.65 24.77
C THR A 395 11.19 -13.31 23.42
N LEU A 396 11.48 -12.63 22.31
CA LEU A 396 11.30 -13.18 20.95
C LEU A 396 12.24 -14.35 20.65
N LEU A 397 13.42 -14.37 21.27
CA LEU A 397 14.43 -15.41 21.07
C LEU A 397 14.37 -16.55 22.09
N TYR A 398 13.55 -16.43 23.14
CA TYR A 398 13.56 -17.34 24.31
C TYR A 398 13.29 -18.81 23.97
N GLU A 399 12.52 -19.09 22.91
CA GLU A 399 12.19 -20.47 22.51
C GLU A 399 13.30 -21.15 21.69
N LEU A 400 14.35 -20.42 21.30
CA LEU A 400 15.45 -20.94 20.49
C LEU A 400 16.61 -21.43 21.35
N SER A 401 17.22 -22.55 20.95
CA SER A 401 18.42 -23.08 21.64
C SER A 401 19.67 -22.24 21.36
N GLU A 402 20.66 -22.27 22.25
CA GLU A 402 21.95 -21.60 22.06
C GLU A 402 22.64 -22.01 20.74
N GLU A 403 22.44 -23.25 20.29
CA GLU A 403 22.99 -23.74 19.03
C GLU A 403 22.30 -23.13 17.81
N GLN A 404 20.99 -22.88 17.88
CA GLN A 404 20.22 -22.22 16.81
C GLN A 404 20.45 -20.71 16.74
N LEU A 405 20.81 -20.09 17.86
CA LEU A 405 21.09 -18.65 17.95
C LEU A 405 22.50 -18.28 17.48
N LYS A 406 23.42 -19.25 17.47
CA LYS A 406 24.80 -19.03 17.04
C LYS A 406 24.84 -18.70 15.55
N ASP A 407 25.22 -17.47 15.20
CA ASP A 407 25.25 -16.94 13.82
C ASP A 407 23.85 -16.73 13.19
N ALA A 408 22.78 -16.73 13.99
CA ALA A 408 21.43 -16.40 13.52
C ALA A 408 21.26 -14.88 13.29
N ASN A 409 20.33 -14.54 12.41
CA ASN A 409 19.89 -13.17 12.17
C ASN A 409 18.39 -13.04 12.40
N ILE A 410 18.00 -11.93 13.01
CA ILE A 410 16.62 -11.49 13.11
C ILE A 410 16.31 -10.72 11.83
N GLU A 411 15.28 -11.14 11.11
CA GLU A 411 14.82 -10.51 9.88
C GLU A 411 13.45 -9.87 10.10
N ILE A 412 13.38 -8.54 10.05
CA ILE A 412 12.13 -7.80 10.12
C ILE A 412 11.75 -7.38 8.71
N THR A 413 10.74 -8.03 8.13
CA THR A 413 10.18 -7.61 6.84
C THR A 413 9.25 -6.43 7.10
N ILE A 414 9.50 -5.32 6.42
CA ILE A 414 8.71 -4.10 6.55
C ILE A 414 8.41 -3.58 5.14
N GLU A 415 7.12 -3.59 4.78
CA GLU A 415 6.67 -3.15 3.47
C GLU A 415 5.64 -2.03 3.64
N SER A 416 6.00 -0.82 3.22
CA SER A 416 5.04 0.28 3.11
C SER A 416 4.10 0.03 1.93
N ALA A 417 2.79 0.15 2.14
CA ALA A 417 1.80 -0.03 1.10
C ALA A 417 1.57 1.29 0.33
N SER A 418 1.49 1.21 -1.00
CA SER A 418 1.14 2.35 -1.84
C SER A 418 -0.29 2.83 -1.58
N THR A 419 -0.62 4.08 -1.93
CA THR A 419 -1.99 4.63 -1.80
C THR A 419 -3.06 3.76 -2.47
N PHE A 420 -2.71 3.09 -3.56
CA PHE A 420 -3.60 2.16 -4.25
C PHE A 420 -3.88 0.91 -3.40
N GLU A 421 -2.83 0.28 -2.86
CA GLU A 421 -2.97 -0.88 -1.97
C GLU A 421 -3.74 -0.52 -0.69
N LYS A 422 -3.48 0.66 -0.11
CA LYS A 422 -4.25 1.19 1.03
C LYS A 422 -5.76 1.23 0.71
N ASN A 423 -6.13 1.78 -0.45
CA ASN A 423 -7.53 1.89 -0.87
C ASN A 423 -8.16 0.53 -1.21
N ARG A 424 -7.41 -0.40 -1.80
CA ARG A 424 -7.88 -1.76 -2.08
C ARG A 424 -8.17 -2.52 -0.78
N GLN A 425 -7.24 -2.45 0.17
CA GLN A 425 -7.35 -3.10 1.48
C GLN A 425 -8.56 -2.57 2.29
N ILE A 426 -8.86 -1.27 2.19
CA ILE A 426 -10.07 -0.70 2.80
C ILE A 426 -11.35 -1.21 2.13
N LYS A 427 -11.37 -1.37 0.80
CA LYS A 427 -12.56 -1.87 0.08
C LYS A 427 -12.89 -3.32 0.40
N SER A 428 -11.88 -4.13 0.73
CA SER A 428 -12.08 -5.50 1.19
C SER A 428 -12.51 -5.60 2.65
N ALA A 429 -12.37 -4.54 3.44
CA ALA A 429 -12.68 -4.57 4.86
C ALA A 429 -14.18 -4.80 5.09
N VAL A 430 -14.52 -5.72 5.99
CA VAL A 430 -15.89 -5.92 6.44
C VAL A 430 -16.22 -4.85 7.48
N LEU A 431 -17.18 -3.97 7.17
CA LEU A 431 -17.52 -2.83 8.02
C LEU A 431 -18.90 -2.99 8.67
N PRO A 432 -19.05 -2.55 9.94
CA PRO A 432 -20.37 -2.46 10.55
C PRO A 432 -21.28 -1.48 9.79
N ALA A 433 -22.60 -1.67 9.87
CA ALA A 433 -23.58 -0.77 9.24
C ALA A 433 -23.33 0.71 9.59
N ASN A 434 -23.63 1.65 8.68
CA ASN A 434 -23.46 3.09 8.91
C ASN A 434 -22.03 3.53 9.30
N THR A 435 -21.03 2.77 8.88
CA THR A 435 -19.61 3.05 9.10
C THR A 435 -18.93 3.38 7.78
N LYS A 436 -18.12 4.43 7.77
CA LYS A 436 -17.20 4.75 6.69
C LYS A 436 -15.79 4.73 7.24
N VAL A 437 -14.89 4.07 6.53
CA VAL A 437 -13.45 4.16 6.81
C VAL A 437 -12.75 4.80 5.62
N SER A 438 -11.68 5.54 5.90
CA SER A 438 -10.84 6.16 4.88
C SER A 438 -9.40 6.15 5.35
N THR A 439 -8.45 6.19 4.41
CA THR A 439 -7.04 6.31 4.73
C THR A 439 -6.79 7.61 5.49
N ALA A 440 -6.02 7.52 6.57
CA ALA A 440 -5.68 8.66 7.41
C ALA A 440 -4.20 8.74 7.74
N GLY A 441 -3.36 7.91 7.11
CA GLY A 441 -1.92 7.91 7.32
C GLY A 441 -1.23 6.71 6.70
N SER A 442 -0.24 6.19 7.41
CA SER A 442 0.60 5.07 7.00
C SER A 442 -0.15 3.74 6.88
N ALA A 443 0.39 2.88 6.04
CA ALA A 443 0.01 1.48 5.96
C ALA A 443 1.27 0.66 5.80
N VAL A 444 1.49 -0.24 6.76
CA VAL A 444 2.74 -0.98 6.89
C VAL A 444 2.38 -2.44 7.07
N HIS A 445 2.93 -3.29 6.21
CA HIS A 445 2.94 -4.72 6.42
C HIS A 445 4.23 -5.08 7.12
N PHE A 446 4.14 -5.52 8.37
CA PHE A 446 5.30 -5.90 9.15
C PHE A 446 5.22 -7.38 9.51
N ASN A 447 6.31 -8.11 9.28
CA ASN A 447 6.47 -9.50 9.69
C ASN A 447 7.81 -9.68 10.38
N PHE A 448 7.82 -10.53 11.39
CA PHE A 448 9.02 -10.82 12.16
C PHE A 448 9.44 -12.26 11.89
N ASN A 449 10.65 -12.44 11.40
CA ASN A 449 11.22 -13.73 11.06
C ASN A 449 12.55 -13.89 11.78
N ILE A 450 12.87 -15.11 12.22
CA ILE A 450 14.21 -15.43 12.71
C ILE A 450 14.82 -16.42 11.73
N LYS A 451 15.91 -16.00 11.10
CA LYS A 451 16.70 -16.85 10.22
C LYS A 451 17.85 -17.44 11.02
N THR A 452 17.71 -18.72 11.35
CA THR A 452 18.71 -19.46 12.13
C THR A 452 19.91 -19.86 11.26
N SER A 453 21.00 -20.27 11.89
CA SER A 453 22.28 -20.55 11.21
C SER A 453 22.26 -21.72 10.25
N ASP A 454 21.25 -22.58 10.33
CA ASP A 454 21.02 -23.68 9.38
C ASP A 454 20.11 -23.29 8.20
N ASP A 455 19.90 -21.98 8.01
CA ASP A 455 19.06 -21.38 6.96
C ASP A 455 17.55 -21.65 7.15
N GLN A 456 17.11 -22.13 8.32
CA GLN A 456 15.69 -22.22 8.65
C GLN A 456 15.12 -20.87 9.07
N THR A 457 13.95 -20.52 8.55
CA THR A 457 13.19 -19.33 8.91
C THR A 457 12.02 -19.68 9.82
N LEU A 458 12.00 -19.11 11.02
CA LEU A 458 10.88 -19.13 11.94
C LEU A 458 10.09 -17.82 11.82
N SER A 459 8.85 -17.89 11.35
CA SER A 459 7.94 -16.74 11.31
C SER A 459 7.19 -16.60 12.63
N LEU A 460 7.30 -15.43 13.25
CA LEU A 460 6.58 -15.10 14.49
C LEU A 460 5.33 -14.31 14.14
N HIS A 461 4.16 -14.92 14.35
CA HIS A 461 2.86 -14.27 14.13
C HIS A 461 2.35 -13.57 15.38
N ASP A 462 2.43 -14.23 16.55
CA ASP A 462 2.09 -13.66 17.85
C ASP A 462 3.37 -13.23 18.58
N LEU A 463 3.36 -12.02 19.13
CA LEU A 463 4.45 -11.44 19.88
C LEU A 463 4.09 -11.47 21.37
N ASN A 464 4.80 -12.31 22.13
CA ASN A 464 4.61 -12.45 23.58
C ASN A 464 4.83 -11.14 24.35
N THR A 465 5.65 -10.25 23.80
CA THR A 465 5.76 -8.85 24.26
C THR A 465 5.32 -7.95 23.11
N PRO A 466 4.40 -6.99 23.35
CA PRO A 466 3.99 -6.04 22.33
C PRO A 466 5.19 -5.23 21.81
N LEU A 467 5.24 -5.02 20.50
CA LEU A 467 6.23 -4.15 19.86
C LEU A 467 5.67 -2.74 19.71
N ARG A 468 6.46 -1.72 20.03
CA ARG A 468 6.04 -0.33 19.92
C ARG A 468 6.31 0.24 18.53
N LEU A 469 5.26 0.70 17.85
CA LEU A 469 5.33 1.36 16.56
C LEU A 469 4.79 2.79 16.64
N ALA A 470 5.39 3.71 15.90
CA ALA A 470 4.86 5.03 15.59
C ALA A 470 4.50 5.08 14.10
N LEU A 471 3.30 5.53 13.77
CA LEU A 471 2.77 5.58 12.41
C LEU A 471 2.34 6.99 12.07
N GLU A 472 2.77 7.49 10.91
CA GLU A 472 2.45 8.83 10.46
C GLU A 472 0.95 9.00 10.19
N VAL A 473 0.41 10.16 10.57
CA VAL A 473 -0.95 10.59 10.30
C VAL A 473 -0.93 11.66 9.21
N SER A 474 -1.78 11.50 8.20
CA SER A 474 -1.94 12.49 7.13
C SER A 474 -2.35 13.85 7.71
N GLU A 475 -1.72 14.94 7.24
CA GLU A 475 -1.94 16.31 7.77
C GLU A 475 -3.42 16.76 7.84
N ASN A 476 -4.27 16.26 6.93
CA ASN A 476 -5.68 16.63 6.83
C ASN A 476 -6.64 15.67 7.56
N ALA A 477 -6.12 14.64 8.23
CA ALA A 477 -6.94 13.67 8.93
C ALA A 477 -7.58 14.30 10.17
N ASN A 478 -8.84 13.95 10.44
CA ASN A 478 -9.49 14.32 11.69
C ASN A 478 -9.00 13.41 12.80
N THR A 479 -8.01 13.86 13.57
CA THR A 479 -7.34 13.10 14.65
C THR A 479 -8.29 12.60 15.74
N ASP A 480 -9.50 13.15 15.87
CA ASP A 480 -10.52 12.62 16.79
C ASP A 480 -11.18 11.33 16.28
N LEU A 481 -10.97 10.95 15.01
CA LEU A 481 -11.54 9.75 14.37
C LEU A 481 -10.47 8.76 13.88
N VAL A 482 -9.17 9.09 14.01
CA VAL A 482 -8.09 8.23 13.52
C VAL A 482 -7.74 7.19 14.56
N GLY A 483 -7.46 5.97 14.11
CA GLY A 483 -6.83 4.93 14.90
C GLY A 483 -6.00 3.98 14.06
N VAL A 484 -5.28 3.09 14.74
CA VAL A 484 -4.52 2.02 14.09
C VAL A 484 -5.33 0.73 14.09
N TYR A 485 -5.36 0.07 12.94
CA TYR A 485 -6.08 -1.16 12.71
C TYR A 485 -5.14 -2.23 12.16
N LEU A 486 -5.29 -3.46 12.64
CA LEU A 486 -4.75 -4.64 11.98
C LEU A 486 -5.81 -5.19 11.03
N LEU A 487 -5.44 -5.38 9.76
CA LEU A 487 -6.29 -6.06 8.78
C LEU A 487 -5.99 -7.57 8.83
N ASN A 488 -6.95 -8.32 9.35
CA ASN A 488 -6.88 -9.77 9.45
C ASN A 488 -7.04 -10.45 8.08
N GLU A 489 -6.65 -11.72 7.98
CA GLU A 489 -6.73 -12.50 6.73
C GLU A 489 -8.17 -12.70 6.24
N ASP A 490 -9.14 -12.69 7.15
CA ASP A 490 -10.57 -12.76 6.86
C ASP A 490 -11.18 -11.43 6.38
N GLY A 491 -10.38 -10.36 6.37
CA GLY A 491 -10.81 -9.02 5.98
C GLY A 491 -11.44 -8.21 7.11
N GLU A 492 -11.44 -8.71 8.35
CA GLU A 492 -11.88 -7.93 9.51
C GLU A 492 -10.81 -6.92 9.95
N LEU A 493 -11.25 -5.76 10.45
CA LEU A 493 -10.38 -4.74 11.02
C LEU A 493 -10.38 -4.88 12.55
N GLU A 494 -9.24 -5.30 13.11
CA GLU A 494 -9.00 -5.31 14.55
C GLU A 494 -8.47 -3.95 14.98
N TYR A 495 -9.21 -3.23 15.83
CA TYR A 495 -8.77 -1.95 16.38
C TYR A 495 -7.73 -2.15 17.48
N LEU A 496 -6.51 -1.62 17.27
CA LEU A 496 -5.41 -1.72 18.23
C LEU A 496 -5.37 -0.53 19.20
N GLY A 497 -6.09 0.54 18.87
CA GLY A 497 -5.94 1.83 19.53
C GLY A 497 -4.61 2.50 19.21
N SER A 498 -4.40 3.67 19.79
CA SER A 498 -3.18 4.45 19.58
C SER A 498 -3.20 5.71 20.43
N ASP A 499 -2.02 6.19 20.81
CA ASP A 499 -1.81 7.49 21.42
C ASP A 499 -1.12 8.43 20.44
N LEU A 500 -1.55 9.68 20.36
CA LEU A 500 -0.87 10.69 19.53
C LEU A 500 0.33 11.25 20.29
N ASN A 501 1.54 11.09 19.74
CA ASN A 501 2.74 11.66 20.34
C ASN A 501 2.92 13.15 19.99
N GLU A 502 3.97 13.78 20.55
CA GLU A 502 4.28 15.20 20.32
C GLU A 502 4.64 15.53 18.85
N ASN A 503 5.04 14.52 18.08
CA ASN A 503 5.38 14.65 16.66
C ASN A 503 4.14 14.53 15.75
N GLY A 504 2.95 14.22 16.30
CA GLY A 504 1.74 13.99 15.52
C GLY A 504 1.62 12.58 14.92
N GLU A 505 2.40 11.62 15.41
CA GLU A 505 2.35 10.22 15.01
C GLU A 505 1.48 9.41 15.97
N LEU A 506 0.80 8.38 15.46
CA LEU A 506 0.08 7.42 16.30
C LEU A 506 1.03 6.34 16.78
N VAL A 507 1.19 6.29 18.10
CA VAL A 507 1.98 5.29 18.80
C VAL A 507 1.07 4.15 19.24
N VAL A 508 1.44 2.93 18.89
CA VAL A 508 0.67 1.72 19.17
C VAL A 508 1.59 0.59 19.59
N ASP A 509 1.15 -0.18 20.58
CA ASP A 509 1.79 -1.42 21.00
C ASP A 509 1.10 -2.59 20.27
N VAL A 510 1.87 -3.38 19.54
CA VAL A 510 1.34 -4.40 18.63
C VAL A 510 1.83 -5.78 19.05
N SER A 511 0.89 -6.68 19.34
CA SER A 511 1.20 -8.06 19.76
C SER A 511 1.04 -9.10 18.65
N LYS A 512 0.71 -8.69 17.43
CA LYS A 512 0.52 -9.58 16.27
C LYS A 512 1.10 -8.96 15.02
N THR A 513 1.85 -9.73 14.23
CA THR A 513 2.34 -9.27 12.94
C THR A 513 1.22 -9.20 11.90
N GLY A 514 1.43 -8.40 10.85
CA GLY A 514 0.47 -8.29 9.76
C GLY A 514 0.37 -6.88 9.18
N LYS A 515 -0.78 -6.59 8.58
CA LYS A 515 -1.03 -5.34 7.87
C LYS A 515 -1.65 -4.31 8.79
N LEU A 516 -0.86 -3.30 9.16
CA LEU A 516 -1.30 -2.17 9.96
C LEU A 516 -1.76 -1.03 9.07
N LEU A 517 -2.90 -0.43 9.42
CA LEU A 517 -3.53 0.66 8.69
C LEU A 517 -3.87 1.81 9.65
N VAL A 518 -3.42 3.01 9.32
CA VAL A 518 -3.90 4.25 9.95
C VAL A 518 -5.16 4.71 9.21
N LEU A 519 -6.33 4.54 9.85
CA LEU A 519 -7.63 4.81 9.25
C LEU A 519 -8.43 5.81 10.07
N ALA A 520 -9.18 6.67 9.38
CA ALA A 520 -10.23 7.46 9.99
C ALA A 520 -11.53 6.64 9.97
N TYR A 521 -12.10 6.39 11.15
CA TYR A 521 -13.32 5.63 11.36
C TYR A 521 -14.50 6.56 11.67
N ASP A 522 -15.39 6.72 10.70
CA ASP A 522 -16.56 7.58 10.78
C ASP A 522 -17.83 6.72 10.92
N LYS A 523 -18.23 6.46 12.17
CA LYS A 523 -19.48 5.79 12.51
C LYS A 523 -20.59 6.82 12.73
N THR A 524 -21.74 6.55 12.12
CA THR A 524 -22.97 7.33 12.29
C THR A 524 -24.10 6.46 12.82
N PHE A 525 -25.10 7.11 13.44
CA PHE A 525 -26.26 6.46 14.05
C PHE A 525 -27.53 7.16 13.61
N GLU A 526 -28.61 6.40 13.40
CA GLU A 526 -29.88 6.91 12.85
C GLU A 526 -30.53 7.96 13.76
N ASP A 527 -30.36 7.83 15.08
CA ASP A 527 -30.93 8.71 16.10
C ASP A 527 -29.99 9.85 16.55
N VAL A 528 -28.79 9.95 15.98
CA VAL A 528 -27.80 10.99 16.30
C VAL A 528 -27.72 12.00 15.17
N LYS A 529 -28.47 13.10 15.31
CA LYS A 529 -28.45 14.22 14.37
C LYS A 529 -27.22 15.09 14.56
N LYS A 530 -26.78 15.76 13.49
CA LYS A 530 -25.62 16.67 13.49
C LYS A 530 -25.75 17.82 14.50
N GLU A 531 -26.97 18.26 14.80
CA GLU A 531 -27.25 19.34 15.74
C GLU A 531 -27.25 18.90 17.22
N LEU A 532 -27.17 17.58 17.48
CA LEU A 532 -27.08 17.08 18.84
C LEU A 532 -25.75 17.54 19.45
N TRP A 533 -25.79 18.12 20.64
CA TRP A 533 -24.60 18.63 21.33
C TRP A 533 -23.49 17.57 21.54
N ALA A 534 -23.88 16.30 21.62
CA ALA A 534 -22.99 15.16 21.80
C ALA A 534 -22.52 14.53 20.49
N HIS A 535 -22.96 15.02 19.31
CA HIS A 535 -22.70 14.39 18.01
C HIS A 535 -21.21 14.07 17.80
N ASP A 536 -20.33 15.06 17.93
CA ASP A 536 -18.90 14.86 17.67
C ASP A 536 -18.24 13.97 18.74
N MET A 537 -18.69 14.06 19.99
CA MET A 537 -18.19 13.20 21.07
C MET A 537 -18.60 11.74 20.85
N ILE A 538 -19.82 11.50 20.39
CA ILE A 538 -20.34 10.18 20.04
C ILE A 538 -19.50 9.59 18.90
N LYS A 539 -19.27 10.37 17.83
CA LYS A 539 -18.40 9.92 16.72
C LYS A 539 -17.00 9.55 17.21
N LYS A 540 -16.40 10.38 18.07
CA LYS A 540 -15.09 10.13 18.65
C LYS A 540 -15.05 8.83 19.46
N VAL A 541 -15.95 8.65 20.43
CA VAL A 541 -15.91 7.43 21.26
C VAL A 541 -16.28 6.17 20.47
N SER A 542 -17.01 6.30 19.37
CA SER A 542 -17.23 5.19 18.43
C SER A 542 -16.01 4.90 17.57
N ALA A 543 -15.25 5.91 17.13
CA ALA A 543 -13.96 5.71 16.47
C ALA A 543 -12.92 5.05 17.40
N LEU A 544 -13.00 5.33 18.69
CA LEU A 544 -12.23 4.66 19.75
C LEU A 544 -12.77 3.26 20.12
N HIS A 545 -13.80 2.76 19.42
CA HIS A 545 -14.45 1.46 19.66
C HIS A 545 -15.03 1.28 21.09
N LEU A 546 -15.24 2.38 21.81
CA LEU A 546 -15.80 2.37 23.16
C LEU A 546 -17.32 2.12 23.14
N PHE A 547 -18.01 2.73 22.17
CA PHE A 547 -19.46 2.59 21.95
C PHE A 547 -19.76 2.16 20.51
N GLN A 548 -20.50 1.05 20.37
CA GLN A 548 -20.82 0.45 19.07
C GLN A 548 -22.25 0.73 18.58
N GLY A 549 -23.13 1.21 19.47
CA GLY A 549 -24.58 1.34 19.23
C GLY A 549 -25.35 0.07 19.54
N ASP A 550 -26.63 0.07 19.19
CA ASP A 550 -27.50 -1.11 19.23
C ASP A 550 -27.62 -1.79 17.85
N GLU A 551 -28.26 -2.97 17.83
CA GLU A 551 -28.47 -3.77 16.62
C GLU A 551 -29.34 -3.06 15.56
N ASN A 552 -30.09 -2.03 15.96
CA ASN A 552 -30.95 -1.26 15.07
C ASN A 552 -30.23 -0.05 14.46
N GLY A 553 -28.92 0.11 14.71
CA GLY A 553 -28.14 1.23 14.21
C GLY A 553 -28.32 2.53 14.99
N ASN A 554 -28.87 2.48 16.21
CA ASN A 554 -29.04 3.63 17.09
C ASN A 554 -27.94 3.72 18.14
N PHE A 555 -27.64 4.93 18.58
CA PHE A 555 -26.76 5.17 19.73
C PHE A 555 -27.54 5.19 21.05
N ASN A 556 -28.81 5.60 21.02
CA ASN A 556 -29.68 5.87 22.16
C ASN A 556 -29.12 6.96 23.11
N PRO A 557 -28.87 8.19 22.64
CA PRO A 557 -28.14 9.22 23.40
C PRO A 557 -28.81 9.63 24.71
N SER A 558 -30.15 9.55 24.79
CA SER A 558 -30.93 9.84 26.01
C SER A 558 -31.15 8.62 26.90
N GLY A 559 -30.75 7.42 26.47
CA GLY A 559 -30.80 6.22 27.29
C GLY A 559 -29.80 6.30 28.43
N ASN A 560 -30.11 5.68 29.57
CA ASN A 560 -29.19 5.58 30.69
C ASN A 560 -28.17 4.46 30.43
N LEU A 561 -27.02 4.57 31.08
CA LEU A 561 -25.99 3.55 31.04
C LEU A 561 -26.04 2.70 32.31
N SER A 562 -26.14 1.39 32.14
CA SER A 562 -26.05 0.44 33.25
C SER A 562 -24.62 0.35 33.80
N ARG A 563 -24.48 -0.14 35.04
CA ARG A 563 -23.16 -0.41 35.65
C ARG A 563 -22.34 -1.42 34.84
N ALA A 564 -22.99 -2.41 34.23
CA ALA A 564 -22.33 -3.36 33.33
C ALA A 564 -21.79 -2.68 32.07
N GLU A 565 -22.61 -1.89 31.38
CA GLU A 565 -22.16 -1.16 30.18
C GLU A 565 -21.07 -0.13 30.50
N PHE A 566 -21.21 0.62 31.60
CA PHE A 566 -20.17 1.55 32.05
C PHE A 566 -18.84 0.83 32.28
N SER A 567 -18.87 -0.36 32.91
CA SER A 567 -17.66 -1.17 33.15
C SER A 567 -17.04 -1.69 31.85
N ALA A 568 -17.86 -2.09 30.87
CA ALA A 568 -17.38 -2.52 29.56
C ALA A 568 -16.69 -1.38 28.80
N VAL A 569 -17.30 -0.20 28.77
CA VAL A 569 -16.73 0.99 28.12
C VAL A 569 -15.42 1.41 28.78
N LEU A 570 -15.39 1.44 30.12
CA LEU A 570 -14.19 1.77 30.89
C LEU A 570 -13.07 0.75 30.69
N SER A 571 -13.40 -0.54 30.65
CA SER A 571 -12.40 -1.60 30.42
C SER A 571 -11.76 -1.49 29.05
N ARG A 572 -12.54 -1.16 28.01
CA ARG A 572 -12.01 -0.92 26.65
C ARG A 572 -11.12 0.30 26.60
N LEU A 573 -11.52 1.41 27.22
CA LEU A 573 -10.70 2.62 27.27
C LEU A 573 -9.34 2.36 27.92
N LEU A 574 -9.34 1.63 29.04
CA LEU A 574 -8.13 1.35 29.82
C LEU A 574 -7.39 0.09 29.35
N LYS A 575 -7.85 -0.56 28.26
CA LYS A 575 -7.30 -1.81 27.72
C LYS A 575 -7.09 -2.88 28.81
N LEU A 576 -8.02 -3.00 29.76
CA LEU A 576 -7.90 -3.95 30.87
C LEU A 576 -8.02 -5.40 30.36
N GLU A 577 -7.35 -6.33 31.04
CA GLU A 577 -7.51 -7.76 30.75
C GLU A 577 -8.90 -8.25 31.18
N THR A 578 -9.71 -8.71 30.22
CA THR A 578 -11.09 -9.15 30.44
C THR A 578 -11.26 -10.66 30.25
N LYS A 579 -10.22 -11.46 30.57
CA LYS A 579 -10.22 -12.92 30.36
C LYS A 579 -11.46 -13.58 30.99
N SER A 580 -11.94 -14.62 30.31
CA SER A 580 -13.07 -15.43 30.79
C SER A 580 -12.74 -15.97 32.18
N ILE A 581 -13.68 -15.82 33.12
CA ILE A 581 -13.44 -16.16 34.53
C ILE A 581 -13.74 -17.65 34.71
N ASP A 582 -12.74 -18.47 35.03
CA ASP A 582 -12.94 -19.92 35.31
C ASP A 582 -13.69 -20.20 36.63
N SER A 583 -14.11 -19.15 37.33
CA SER A 583 -14.84 -19.15 38.59
C SER A 583 -15.96 -18.11 38.51
N PRO A 584 -17.05 -18.19 39.31
CA PRO A 584 -18.00 -17.08 39.39
C PRO A 584 -17.25 -15.79 39.69
N ALA A 585 -17.66 -14.70 39.02
CA ALA A 585 -17.16 -13.38 39.36
C ALA A 585 -17.31 -13.17 40.88
N SER A 586 -16.49 -12.30 41.45
CA SER A 586 -16.46 -12.11 42.90
C SER A 586 -17.75 -11.46 43.50
N PHE A 587 -18.89 -11.52 42.81
CA PHE A 587 -20.19 -10.97 43.16
C PHE A 587 -21.28 -12.01 42.92
N GLU A 588 -22.28 -12.08 43.79
CA GLU A 588 -23.29 -13.15 43.77
C GLU A 588 -24.24 -13.09 42.56
N ASP A 589 -24.45 -11.90 42.00
CA ASP A 589 -25.37 -11.60 40.89
C ASP A 589 -24.70 -11.51 39.51
N VAL A 590 -23.44 -11.91 39.40
CA VAL A 590 -22.69 -11.93 38.13
C VAL A 590 -22.27 -13.36 37.81
N GLN A 591 -22.87 -13.93 36.78
CA GLN A 591 -22.57 -15.28 36.32
C GLN A 591 -21.38 -15.28 35.37
N THR A 592 -20.62 -16.39 35.34
CA THR A 592 -19.45 -16.54 34.48
C THR A 592 -19.75 -16.26 33.00
N ASN A 593 -20.91 -16.70 32.51
CA ASN A 593 -21.30 -16.59 31.11
C ASN A 593 -22.03 -15.28 30.76
N ASP A 594 -22.21 -14.35 31.72
CA ASP A 594 -22.75 -13.04 31.41
C ASP A 594 -21.77 -12.27 30.51
N TRP A 595 -22.27 -11.59 29.49
CA TRP A 595 -21.42 -10.85 28.54
C TRP A 595 -20.53 -9.79 29.22
N TYR A 596 -20.93 -9.35 30.41
CA TYR A 596 -20.23 -8.35 31.21
C TYR A 596 -19.32 -8.92 32.30
N SER A 597 -19.28 -10.24 32.52
CA SER A 597 -18.58 -10.84 33.65
C SER A 597 -17.09 -10.45 33.69
N GLY A 598 -16.39 -10.61 32.57
CA GLY A 598 -14.98 -10.25 32.41
C GLY A 598 -14.72 -8.75 32.62
N TYR A 599 -15.60 -7.86 32.11
CA TYR A 599 -15.47 -6.41 32.31
C TYR A 599 -15.67 -6.01 33.78
N VAL A 600 -16.67 -6.60 34.45
CA VAL A 600 -16.93 -6.35 35.87
C VAL A 600 -15.74 -6.77 36.72
N GLN A 601 -15.15 -7.95 36.44
CA GLN A 601 -13.98 -8.42 37.16
C GLN A 601 -12.75 -7.55 36.89
N ALA A 602 -12.55 -7.08 35.65
CA ALA A 602 -11.45 -6.20 35.28
C ALA A 602 -11.49 -4.87 36.06
N VAL A 603 -12.65 -4.19 36.09
CA VAL A 603 -12.79 -2.92 36.83
C VAL A 603 -12.71 -3.11 38.34
N LYS A 604 -13.11 -4.27 38.86
CA LYS A 604 -12.94 -4.64 40.28
C LYS A 604 -11.46 -4.82 40.63
N ASN A 605 -10.73 -5.58 39.82
CA ASN A 605 -9.30 -5.84 40.02
C ASN A 605 -8.48 -4.55 39.94
N ALA A 606 -8.88 -3.62 39.07
CA ALA A 606 -8.30 -2.28 39.00
C ALA A 606 -8.70 -1.35 40.17
N GLY A 607 -9.60 -1.78 41.07
CA GLY A 607 -10.07 -0.99 42.20
C GLY A 607 -11.01 0.17 41.82
N LEU A 608 -11.54 0.17 40.59
CA LEU A 608 -12.30 1.28 40.03
C LEU A 608 -13.77 1.22 40.45
N LEU A 609 -14.40 0.05 40.33
CA LEU A 609 -15.80 -0.19 40.69
C LEU A 609 -15.93 -1.35 41.69
N ASN A 610 -16.77 -1.15 42.70
CA ASN A 610 -17.07 -2.16 43.72
C ASN A 610 -18.57 -2.50 43.71
N GLY A 611 -18.89 -3.66 44.28
CA GLY A 611 -20.26 -4.05 44.60
C GLY A 611 -20.79 -3.39 45.87
N ASP A 612 -22.02 -3.73 46.23
CA ASP A 612 -22.68 -3.30 47.46
C ASP A 612 -22.21 -4.12 48.68
N ALA A 613 -22.76 -3.78 49.85
CA ALA A 613 -22.40 -4.43 51.11
C ALA A 613 -22.93 -5.87 51.20
N GLU A 614 -23.93 -6.20 50.40
CA GLU A 614 -24.58 -7.49 50.28
C GLU A 614 -23.82 -8.45 49.35
N GLY A 615 -22.75 -7.99 48.69
CA GLY A 615 -21.93 -8.81 47.81
C GLY A 615 -22.41 -8.85 46.36
N ASN A 616 -23.33 -7.97 45.97
CA ASN A 616 -23.84 -7.86 44.60
C ASN A 616 -23.16 -6.72 43.85
N PHE A 617 -22.99 -6.88 42.54
CA PHE A 617 -22.50 -5.83 41.67
C PHE A 617 -23.62 -4.91 41.17
N ASN A 618 -24.85 -5.41 41.07
CA ASN A 618 -26.01 -4.76 40.46
C ASN A 618 -25.75 -4.36 39.00
N PRO A 619 -25.43 -5.30 38.09
CA PRO A 619 -24.97 -5.00 36.73
C PRO A 619 -26.01 -4.23 35.89
N ASN A 620 -27.29 -4.54 36.07
CA ASN A 620 -28.39 -3.94 35.33
C ASN A 620 -28.91 -2.62 35.93
N GLN A 621 -28.36 -2.20 37.07
CA GLN A 621 -28.72 -0.90 37.66
C GLN A 621 -28.02 0.22 36.89
N ASP A 622 -28.78 1.26 36.55
CA ASP A 622 -28.24 2.47 35.94
C ASP A 622 -27.26 3.18 36.89
N ILE A 623 -26.12 3.62 36.35
CA ILE A 623 -25.09 4.30 37.15
C ILE A 623 -25.52 5.76 37.45
N THR A 624 -25.35 6.19 38.69
CA THR A 624 -25.59 7.59 39.08
C THR A 624 -24.39 8.47 38.75
N ARG A 625 -24.63 9.79 38.66
CA ARG A 625 -23.56 10.77 38.42
C ARG A 625 -22.53 10.80 39.54
N GLU A 626 -22.92 10.65 40.81
CA GLU A 626 -21.95 10.57 41.91
C GLU A 626 -21.11 9.28 41.86
N GLN A 627 -21.71 8.14 41.49
CA GLN A 627 -20.98 6.88 41.31
C GLN A 627 -19.98 6.98 40.17
N MET A 628 -20.38 7.55 39.03
CA MET A 628 -19.48 7.82 37.91
C MET A 628 -18.30 8.72 38.34
N ALA A 629 -18.56 9.79 39.09
CA ALA A 629 -17.52 10.69 39.55
C ALA A 629 -16.52 10.02 40.51
N VAL A 630 -16.98 9.09 41.35
CA VAL A 630 -16.08 8.28 42.20
C VAL A 630 -15.14 7.42 41.37
N VAL A 631 -15.63 6.82 40.29
CA VAL A 631 -14.77 6.02 39.41
C VAL A 631 -13.73 6.88 38.71
N LEU A 632 -14.14 8.04 38.19
CA LEU A 632 -13.22 8.99 37.57
C LEU A 632 -12.17 9.49 38.57
N GLY A 633 -12.58 9.85 39.79
CA GLY A 633 -11.65 10.32 40.82
C GLY A 633 -10.63 9.26 41.22
N ARG A 634 -11.05 7.99 41.36
CA ARG A 634 -10.12 6.87 41.61
C ARG A 634 -9.13 6.69 40.48
N LEU A 635 -9.60 6.76 39.23
CA LEU A 635 -8.74 6.66 38.06
C LEU A 635 -7.70 7.79 38.02
N LEU A 636 -8.12 9.03 38.32
CA LEU A 636 -7.23 10.17 38.42
C LEU A 636 -6.16 9.98 39.52
N GLU A 637 -6.55 9.46 40.68
CA GLU A 637 -5.59 9.15 41.76
C GLU A 637 -4.58 8.07 41.36
N LEU A 638 -5.04 7.01 40.69
CA LEU A 638 -4.16 5.96 40.15
C LEU A 638 -3.18 6.52 39.10
N GLY A 639 -3.64 7.48 38.28
CA GLY A 639 -2.81 8.23 37.33
C GLY A 639 -1.90 9.28 37.99
N GLY A 640 -1.90 9.41 39.32
CA GLY A 640 -1.06 10.36 40.04
C GLY A 640 -1.52 11.82 39.94
N PHE A 641 -2.75 12.08 39.49
CA PHE A 641 -3.33 13.42 39.48
C PHE A 641 -3.46 13.93 40.92
N LYS A 642 -2.75 15.02 41.22
CA LYS A 642 -2.75 15.62 42.55
C LYS A 642 -3.75 16.77 42.60
N ASN A 643 -4.56 16.78 43.65
CA ASN A 643 -5.43 17.89 43.98
C ASN A 643 -4.59 19.18 44.06
N SER A 644 -5.01 20.23 43.38
CA SER A 644 -4.35 21.53 43.52
C SER A 644 -4.59 22.07 44.94
N GLU A 645 -3.56 22.58 45.62
CA GLU A 645 -3.67 23.09 47.01
C GLU A 645 -4.71 24.22 47.20
N ARG A 646 -5.31 24.74 46.12
CA ARG A 646 -6.55 25.51 46.20
C ARG A 646 -7.72 24.55 46.41
N GLU A 647 -8.05 24.30 47.67
CA GLU A 647 -9.38 23.87 48.10
C GLU A 647 -10.42 24.94 47.73
N GLN A 648 -10.75 25.08 46.44
CA GLN A 648 -12.03 25.66 46.08
C GLN A 648 -13.08 24.61 46.42
N ALA A 649 -13.85 24.89 47.48
CA ALA A 649 -15.05 24.15 47.78
C ALA A 649 -15.95 24.13 46.54
N LEU A 650 -16.47 22.95 46.20
CA LEU A 650 -17.40 22.78 45.09
C LEU A 650 -18.61 23.71 45.29
N ALA A 651 -18.81 24.65 44.37
CA ALA A 651 -19.91 25.63 44.45
C ALA A 651 -21.19 25.13 43.76
N PHE A 652 -21.57 23.87 44.00
CA PHE A 652 -22.83 23.34 43.50
C PHE A 652 -23.98 23.70 44.47
N SER A 653 -25.11 24.14 43.91
CA SER A 653 -26.28 24.54 44.70
C SER A 653 -26.97 23.39 45.43
N ASP A 654 -26.64 22.14 45.10
CA ASP A 654 -27.14 20.91 45.68
C ASP A 654 -26.04 20.11 46.41
N ASN A 655 -24.99 20.78 46.89
CA ASN A 655 -23.87 20.14 47.58
C ASN A 655 -24.30 19.30 48.80
N GLU A 656 -25.39 19.65 49.47
CA GLU A 656 -25.94 18.87 50.60
C GLU A 656 -26.54 17.51 50.19
N GLN A 657 -26.81 17.30 48.89
CA GLN A 657 -27.31 16.02 48.37
C GLN A 657 -26.17 15.08 47.95
N ILE A 658 -24.92 15.57 47.91
CA ILE A 658 -23.76 14.77 47.53
C ILE A 658 -23.39 13.88 48.72
N SER A 659 -23.24 12.58 48.45
CA SER A 659 -22.79 11.67 49.47
C SER A 659 -21.36 11.97 49.93
N GLU A 660 -21.09 11.84 51.23
CA GLU A 660 -19.76 12.14 51.83
C GLU A 660 -18.63 11.35 51.14
N TRP A 661 -18.89 10.07 50.81
CA TRP A 661 -17.94 9.20 50.13
C TRP A 661 -17.63 9.61 48.67
N ALA A 662 -18.47 10.46 48.06
CA ALA A 662 -18.31 10.92 46.69
C ALA A 662 -17.67 12.32 46.59
N ALA A 663 -17.77 13.13 47.64
CA ALA A 663 -17.40 14.55 47.61
C ALA A 663 -15.95 14.80 47.14
N HIS A 664 -14.99 14.06 47.69
CA HIS A 664 -13.57 14.16 47.31
C HIS A 664 -13.36 13.84 45.83
N TYR A 665 -13.93 12.74 45.34
CA TYR A 665 -13.74 12.32 43.95
C TYR A 665 -14.45 13.23 42.94
N ILE A 666 -15.61 13.78 43.32
CA ILE A 666 -16.28 14.82 42.51
C ILE A 666 -15.37 16.04 42.38
N GLN A 667 -14.69 16.44 43.47
CA GLN A 667 -13.75 17.56 43.42
C GLN A 667 -12.59 17.28 42.45
N LEU A 668 -11.99 16.08 42.51
CA LEU A 668 -10.94 15.68 41.58
C LEU A 668 -11.41 15.72 40.12
N ALA A 669 -12.58 15.13 39.82
CA ALA A 669 -13.13 15.09 38.46
C ALA A 669 -13.47 16.50 37.93
N VAL A 670 -13.91 17.42 38.78
CA VAL A 670 -14.14 18.83 38.42
C VAL A 670 -12.83 19.54 38.14
N GLN A 671 -11.81 19.35 38.98
CA GLN A 671 -10.49 19.97 38.79
C GLN A 671 -9.78 19.46 37.52
N ALA A 672 -9.94 18.18 37.19
CA ALA A 672 -9.45 17.60 35.94
C ALA A 672 -10.25 18.07 34.70
N GLY A 673 -11.31 18.85 34.88
CA GLY A 673 -12.16 19.34 33.78
C GLY A 673 -13.06 18.27 33.15
N LEU A 674 -13.18 17.10 33.79
CA LEU A 674 -14.04 16.02 33.32
C LEU A 674 -15.52 16.32 33.59
N ILE A 675 -15.84 17.02 34.68
CA ILE A 675 -17.22 17.36 35.07
C ILE A 675 -17.35 18.87 35.33
N ASN A 676 -18.38 19.50 34.76
CA ASN A 676 -18.66 20.94 34.95
C ASN A 676 -20.00 21.25 35.64
N GLY A 677 -20.74 20.22 36.09
CA GLY A 677 -22.13 20.38 36.56
C GLY A 677 -23.14 20.61 35.44
N LYS A 678 -24.39 20.90 35.81
CA LYS A 678 -25.51 21.19 34.90
C LYS A 678 -25.78 22.71 34.84
N ASP A 679 -26.51 23.16 33.81
CA ASP A 679 -26.77 24.57 33.49
C ASP A 679 -27.45 25.39 34.61
N ASN A 680 -27.99 24.74 35.64
CA ASN A 680 -28.61 25.36 36.81
C ASN A 680 -27.66 25.48 38.02
N GLY A 681 -26.35 25.24 37.83
CA GLY A 681 -25.37 25.24 38.91
C GLY A 681 -25.53 24.07 39.89
N LYS A 682 -26.10 22.95 39.44
CA LYS A 682 -26.21 21.71 40.23
C LYS A 682 -25.24 20.65 39.74
N PHE A 683 -24.81 19.77 40.63
CA PHE A 683 -24.15 18.53 40.27
C PHE A 683 -25.15 17.42 39.90
N ASP A 684 -26.26 17.36 40.63
CA ASP A 684 -27.34 16.38 40.54
C ASP A 684 -26.84 14.93 40.79
N PRO A 685 -26.45 14.60 42.04
CA PRO A 685 -25.69 13.36 42.34
C PRO A 685 -26.47 12.08 42.04
N ASN A 686 -27.78 12.11 42.27
CA ASN A 686 -28.67 10.96 42.09
C ASN A 686 -29.22 10.82 40.67
N ALA A 687 -28.97 11.79 39.78
CA ALA A 687 -29.38 11.65 38.39
C ALA A 687 -28.56 10.52 37.71
N LEU A 688 -29.25 9.81 36.83
CA LEU A 688 -28.68 8.71 36.06
C LEU A 688 -27.83 9.25 34.91
N LEU A 689 -26.73 8.57 34.62
CA LEU A 689 -25.82 8.95 33.55
C LEU A 689 -26.40 8.53 32.20
N THR A 690 -26.65 9.50 31.32
CA THR A 690 -27.09 9.19 29.96
C THR A 690 -25.90 8.76 29.09
N ARG A 691 -26.16 8.01 28.02
CA ARG A 691 -25.15 7.57 27.05
C ARG A 691 -24.45 8.74 26.36
N ALA A 692 -25.15 9.84 26.08
CA ALA A 692 -24.55 11.05 25.54
C ALA A 692 -23.61 11.75 26.55
N GLU A 693 -24.00 11.82 27.82
CA GLU A 693 -23.13 12.33 28.88
C GLU A 693 -21.89 11.44 29.05
N ALA A 694 -22.07 10.11 29.05
CA ALA A 694 -20.97 9.15 29.11
C ALA A 694 -20.00 9.33 27.92
N ALA A 695 -20.51 9.44 26.69
CA ALA A 695 -19.67 9.67 25.51
C ALA A 695 -18.77 10.90 25.65
N LYS A 696 -19.32 12.02 26.16
CA LYS A 696 -18.53 13.22 26.44
C LYS A 696 -17.46 12.97 27.49
N ILE A 697 -17.79 12.29 28.59
CA ILE A 697 -16.84 11.97 29.66
C ILE A 697 -15.70 11.09 29.13
N PHE A 698 -16.00 10.01 28.43
CA PHE A 698 -14.97 9.11 27.90
C PHE A 698 -14.12 9.78 26.81
N ALA A 699 -14.71 10.65 25.98
CA ALA A 699 -13.96 11.44 25.00
C ALA A 699 -12.97 12.43 25.65
N LEU A 700 -13.32 13.00 26.80
CA LEU A 700 -12.43 13.86 27.58
C LEU A 700 -11.37 13.05 28.33
N LEU A 701 -11.77 11.92 28.92
CA LEU A 701 -10.88 11.05 29.66
C LEU A 701 -9.77 10.47 28.77
N HIS A 702 -10.08 10.10 27.52
CA HIS A 702 -9.06 9.67 26.55
C HIS A 702 -8.04 10.77 26.19
N LYS A 703 -8.35 12.06 26.42
CA LYS A 703 -7.39 13.15 26.15
C LYS A 703 -6.45 13.42 27.32
N LEU A 704 -6.77 12.92 28.51
CA LEU A 704 -5.94 13.03 29.71
C LEU A 704 -4.96 11.85 29.74
#